data_AF-A0A968KX06-F1
#
_entry.id   AF-A0A968KX06-F1
#
_cell.length_a   1.000
_cell.length_b   1.000
_cell.length_c   1.000
_cell.angle_alpha   90.00
_cell.angle_beta   90.00
_cell.angle_gamma   90.00
#
_symmetry.space_group_name_H-M   'P 1'
#
loop_
_entity.id
_entity.type
_entity.pdbx_description
1 polymer ?
#
loop_
_entity_poly.entity_id
_entity_poly.type
_entity_poly.pdbx_seq_one_letter_code
_entity_poly.pdbx_strand_id
1 'polypeptide(L)'
;MTEKYTQYLDLVKENGLNLNSIHSEERNQELSNLAFNQIINQNFKRPYALYTKENDIETVIERILSYIPKKFRTYEMCLSASKLNPYPLFGYIPKEYLIYEIYLETVKASYPQDEFDEYVIAYIPDEFKTYELCWETIQKYHPEHGFGDEFSLFEILPYIPEEIKTYAFYVEIIKLYDCDIDKDVIPKKYLNNKFEIVLNLLNGGSWLQYTQLEFITYEMVLDAIQQESGFRLLPYIPDNYLTKELWLTIPIRDRENCQEEDMIDICQRTSCYDLCLELVKEETFYSALEHIKEEFHTYDFYLEVARHYGYQSLLYITYEQIEGDDFEDLIDDEVLLLSRLSEPKIKNQIPIEFQSDELYLAAFNYPFNDFNNQDLEEILAIVPTKYHTPDIYLAIIKRNPLLIKDIPGELQNYSFYVNTVRQNGKILQYLPQNFVSDALYLEATKSNGVAFDLLPEEYKTYEICIEAVVHNPTNLRFVPDKHKVDNFYIETFNKNHHLLWEIPEALRTCEMYYIFIQQTIDSLKKRPSYFRKIHDIIKRIPNNCKSYQFYLILLENNITSLKDVPDEHKTYELCLAAVTNNGDALEYVPDEYKTYDICLVSVKNAGWALSHVPNKHRTYELCLIAINQDGHLEDIPNKLKTFELCAEAIKKDPDRIQSILPLFHDEKSIYQLCLEAVKQDVSILFWYVPFKFINQIIIELNI
;
A
#
# COMPACT_ATOMS: atom_id res chain seq x y z
N MET A 1 50.69 -36.70 38.02
CA MET A 1 50.07 -37.34 36.83
C MET A 1 50.48 -38.79 36.69
N THR A 2 51.78 -39.11 36.78
CA THR A 2 52.33 -40.47 36.70
C THR A 2 51.70 -41.43 37.71
N GLU A 3 51.55 -41.04 38.97
CA GLU A 3 51.00 -41.90 40.04
C GLU A 3 49.50 -42.23 39.84
N LYS A 4 48.69 -41.23 39.46
CA LYS A 4 47.27 -41.41 39.12
C LYS A 4 47.06 -42.25 37.86
N TYR A 5 47.95 -42.12 36.88
CA TYR A 5 47.89 -42.88 35.64
C TYR A 5 48.33 -44.34 35.85
N THR A 6 49.29 -44.60 36.74
CA THR A 6 49.65 -45.96 37.15
C THR A 6 48.48 -46.66 37.85
N GLN A 7 47.79 -45.97 38.77
CA GLN A 7 46.58 -46.51 39.44
C GLN A 7 45.44 -46.81 38.46
N TYR A 8 45.25 -45.98 37.44
CA TYR A 8 44.30 -46.24 36.35
C TYR A 8 44.67 -47.49 35.54
N LEU A 9 45.95 -47.64 35.18
CA LEU A 9 46.42 -48.82 34.46
C LEU A 9 46.32 -50.11 35.28
N ASP A 10 46.46 -50.03 36.61
CA ASP A 10 46.26 -51.17 37.51
C ASP A 10 44.79 -51.57 37.59
N LEU A 11 43.86 -50.61 37.66
CA LEU A 11 42.41 -50.85 37.59
C LEU A 11 41.99 -51.49 36.26
N VAL A 12 42.60 -51.05 35.14
CA VAL A 12 42.37 -51.59 33.79
C VAL A 12 42.88 -53.04 33.66
N LYS A 13 44.01 -53.37 34.31
CA LYS A 13 44.54 -54.74 34.35
C LYS A 13 43.70 -55.67 35.23
N GLU A 14 43.22 -55.20 36.39
CA GLU A 14 42.36 -55.97 37.29
C GLU A 14 41.03 -56.39 36.63
N ASN A 15 40.54 -55.61 35.65
CA ASN A 15 39.31 -55.89 34.90
C ASN A 15 39.54 -56.63 33.56
N GLY A 16 40.74 -57.19 33.33
CA GLY A 16 40.99 -58.20 32.28
C GLY A 16 41.46 -57.69 30.91
N LEU A 17 41.96 -56.46 30.79
CA LEU A 17 42.48 -55.91 29.53
C LEU A 17 43.98 -56.21 29.33
N ASN A 18 44.34 -56.89 28.24
CA ASN A 18 45.74 -57.24 27.89
C ASN A 18 46.41 -56.09 27.11
N LEU A 19 47.49 -55.52 27.66
CA LEU A 19 48.05 -54.21 27.27
C LEU A 19 49.36 -54.25 26.49
N ASN A 20 49.73 -55.38 25.86
CA ASN A 20 51.06 -55.50 25.24
C ASN A 20 51.02 -55.48 23.70
N SER A 21 50.79 -54.31 23.08
CA SER A 21 51.40 -53.87 21.79
C SER A 21 50.95 -52.45 21.38
N ILE A 22 51.86 -51.68 20.75
CA ILE A 22 51.70 -50.35 20.09
C ILE A 22 51.88 -49.10 20.99
N HIS A 23 52.56 -48.03 20.51
CA HIS A 23 52.84 -46.77 21.22
C HIS A 23 52.29 -45.54 20.45
N SER A 24 51.35 -44.74 21.02
CA SER A 24 50.92 -43.39 20.55
C SER A 24 49.95 -42.67 21.54
N GLU A 25 49.64 -41.37 21.33
CA GLU A 25 48.61 -40.61 22.11
C GLU A 25 47.17 -41.05 21.81
N GLU A 26 46.86 -41.48 20.58
CA GLU A 26 45.55 -42.05 20.20
C GLU A 26 45.24 -43.33 21.01
N ARG A 27 46.27 -44.13 21.34
CA ARG A 27 46.15 -45.30 22.22
C ARG A 27 45.56 -44.92 23.59
N ASN A 28 45.88 -43.76 24.13
CA ASN A 28 45.38 -43.35 25.44
C ASN A 28 43.90 -42.98 25.41
N GLN A 29 43.42 -42.43 24.29
CA GLN A 29 42.01 -42.07 24.11
C GLN A 29 41.15 -43.30 23.80
N GLU A 30 41.60 -44.19 22.91
CA GLU A 30 40.91 -45.46 22.62
C GLU A 30 40.87 -46.38 23.85
N LEU A 31 41.97 -46.52 24.60
CA LEU A 31 41.98 -47.28 25.86
C LEU A 31 41.07 -46.64 26.91
N SER A 32 41.00 -45.31 26.97
CA SER A 32 40.08 -44.59 27.86
C SER A 32 38.62 -44.89 27.53
N ASN A 33 38.25 -44.84 26.25
CA ASN A 33 36.91 -45.20 25.77
C ASN A 33 36.58 -46.67 26.05
N LEU A 34 37.50 -47.60 25.75
CA LEU A 34 37.27 -49.04 25.86
C LEU A 34 37.19 -49.50 27.31
N ALA A 35 38.04 -48.95 28.18
CA ALA A 35 37.99 -49.19 29.62
C ALA A 35 36.73 -48.57 30.24
N PHE A 36 36.36 -47.34 29.89
CA PHE A 36 35.12 -46.70 30.36
C PHE A 36 33.91 -47.55 29.96
N ASN A 37 33.80 -47.95 28.69
CA ASN A 37 32.70 -48.76 28.20
C ASN A 37 32.67 -50.17 28.79
N GLN A 38 33.81 -50.82 29.03
CA GLN A 38 33.83 -52.14 29.69
C GLN A 38 33.47 -52.06 31.17
N ILE A 39 33.97 -51.07 31.91
CA ILE A 39 33.66 -50.88 33.33
C ILE A 39 32.17 -50.53 33.51
N ILE A 40 31.64 -49.66 32.65
CA ILE A 40 30.21 -49.32 32.61
C ILE A 40 29.38 -50.57 32.25
N ASN A 41 29.75 -51.32 31.20
CA ASN A 41 28.99 -52.51 30.78
C ASN A 41 29.10 -53.73 31.71
N GLN A 42 30.18 -53.86 32.50
CA GLN A 42 30.34 -54.94 33.48
C GLN A 42 29.60 -54.65 34.79
N ASN A 43 29.61 -53.40 35.26
CA ASN A 43 29.02 -53.01 36.53
C ASN A 43 27.53 -52.61 36.45
N PHE A 44 27.04 -52.18 35.28
CA PHE A 44 25.71 -51.54 35.14
C PHE A 44 24.73 -52.32 34.24
N LYS A 45 24.81 -53.66 34.25
CA LYS A 45 23.94 -54.55 33.44
C LYS A 45 22.53 -54.78 33.98
N ARG A 46 22.05 -54.02 34.98
CA ARG A 46 20.68 -54.11 35.49
C ARG A 46 20.02 -52.73 35.56
N PRO A 47 18.74 -52.60 35.15
CA PRO A 47 18.00 -51.35 35.27
C PRO A 47 17.81 -50.96 36.74
N TYR A 48 17.73 -49.65 36.97
CA TYR A 48 17.84 -48.87 38.23
C TYR A 48 16.97 -49.30 39.44
N ALA A 49 16.17 -50.36 39.37
CA ALA A 49 15.16 -50.67 40.38
C ALA A 49 15.63 -51.51 41.59
N LEU A 50 16.93 -51.78 41.78
CA LEU A 50 17.40 -52.67 42.88
C LEU A 50 18.68 -52.23 43.62
N TYR A 51 19.22 -51.03 43.40
CA TYR A 51 20.35 -50.54 44.19
C TYR A 51 19.87 -49.75 45.41
N THR A 52 19.59 -50.46 46.50
CA THR A 52 19.18 -49.88 47.80
C THR A 52 20.37 -49.55 48.72
N LYS A 53 21.52 -49.16 48.15
CA LYS A 53 22.64 -48.54 48.90
C LYS A 53 23.27 -47.42 48.07
N GLU A 54 22.92 -46.19 48.43
CA GLU A 54 23.29 -44.89 47.83
C GLU A 54 24.79 -44.53 47.90
N ASN A 55 25.75 -45.45 47.72
CA ASN A 55 27.18 -45.07 47.81
C ASN A 55 28.14 -45.73 46.80
N ASP A 56 27.72 -46.74 46.05
CA ASP A 56 28.65 -47.50 45.18
C ASP A 56 28.66 -47.06 43.70
N ILE A 57 27.59 -46.43 43.19
CA ILE A 57 27.52 -46.01 41.77
C ILE A 57 28.18 -44.65 41.56
N GLU A 58 27.84 -43.69 42.42
CA GLU A 58 28.33 -42.29 42.39
C GLU A 58 29.85 -42.23 42.43
N THR A 59 30.46 -42.97 43.37
CA THR A 59 31.91 -42.97 43.56
C THR A 59 32.66 -43.64 42.41
N VAL A 60 32.03 -44.46 41.57
CA VAL A 60 32.71 -45.19 40.49
C VAL A 60 32.86 -44.33 39.24
N ILE A 61 31.80 -43.68 38.75
CA ILE A 61 31.86 -42.86 37.52
C ILE A 61 32.73 -41.62 37.75
N GLU A 62 32.56 -40.94 38.88
CA GLU A 62 33.38 -39.77 39.23
C GLU A 62 34.86 -40.14 39.40
N ARG A 63 35.16 -41.26 40.08
CA ARG A 63 36.55 -41.74 40.20
C ARG A 63 37.14 -42.03 38.83
N ILE A 64 36.45 -42.76 37.96
CA ILE A 64 36.94 -43.10 36.61
C ILE A 64 37.25 -41.82 35.83
N LEU A 65 36.31 -40.87 35.78
CA LEU A 65 36.55 -39.61 35.10
C LEU A 65 37.71 -38.84 35.73
N SER A 66 37.85 -38.82 37.06
CA SER A 66 38.96 -38.16 37.75
C SER A 66 40.36 -38.70 37.39
N TYR A 67 40.43 -39.98 36.99
CA TYR A 67 41.67 -40.63 36.56
C TYR A 67 41.98 -40.41 35.06
N ILE A 68 40.98 -40.12 34.24
CA ILE A 68 41.14 -39.82 32.82
C ILE A 68 41.40 -38.32 32.64
N PRO A 69 42.56 -37.88 32.11
CA PRO A 69 42.82 -36.46 31.86
C PRO A 69 41.74 -35.82 30.97
N LYS A 70 41.35 -34.56 31.24
CA LYS A 70 40.29 -33.85 30.48
C LYS A 70 40.49 -33.92 28.96
N LYS A 71 41.73 -33.77 28.48
CA LYS A 71 42.09 -33.81 27.05
C LYS A 71 41.81 -35.14 26.34
N PHE A 72 41.54 -36.22 27.08
CA PHE A 72 41.24 -37.56 26.52
C PHE A 72 39.78 -37.98 26.70
N ARG A 73 38.93 -37.12 27.27
CA ARG A 73 37.49 -37.37 27.43
C ARG A 73 36.80 -37.02 26.12
N THR A 74 36.01 -37.93 25.56
CA THR A 74 35.23 -37.70 24.34
C THR A 74 33.81 -37.22 24.66
N TYR A 75 33.13 -36.60 23.68
CA TYR A 75 31.72 -36.23 23.79
C TYR A 75 30.85 -37.41 24.23
N GLU A 76 30.98 -38.56 23.57
CA GLU A 76 30.17 -39.75 23.87
C GLU A 76 30.41 -40.31 25.28
N MET A 77 31.65 -40.27 25.79
CA MET A 77 31.96 -40.64 27.17
C MET A 77 31.27 -39.70 28.16
N CYS A 78 31.36 -38.39 27.92
CA CYS A 78 30.75 -37.38 28.79
C CYS A 78 29.23 -37.51 28.78
N LEU A 79 28.61 -37.66 27.60
CA LEU A 79 27.17 -37.88 27.46
C LEU A 79 26.71 -39.18 28.15
N SER A 80 27.45 -40.27 27.96
CA SER A 80 27.12 -41.56 28.61
C SER A 80 27.29 -41.49 30.13
N ALA A 81 28.31 -40.79 30.62
CA ALA A 81 28.51 -40.55 32.04
C ALA A 81 27.37 -39.71 32.62
N SER A 82 26.93 -38.66 31.91
CA SER A 82 25.81 -37.81 32.28
C SER A 82 24.47 -38.56 32.33
N LYS A 83 24.23 -39.52 31.42
CA LYS A 83 23.03 -40.38 31.43
C LYS A 83 22.95 -41.34 32.62
N LEU A 84 24.10 -41.70 33.19
CA LEU A 84 24.22 -42.76 34.19
C LEU A 84 24.53 -42.25 35.59
N ASN A 85 25.03 -41.01 35.73
CA ASN A 85 25.33 -40.43 37.03
C ASN A 85 24.18 -39.53 37.48
N PRO A 86 23.58 -39.78 38.67
CA PRO A 86 22.51 -38.94 39.19
C PRO A 86 23.00 -37.60 39.74
N TYR A 87 24.26 -37.21 39.54
CA TYR A 87 24.79 -35.91 39.97
C TYR A 87 25.54 -35.19 38.84
N PRO A 88 25.55 -33.85 38.87
CA PRO A 88 26.15 -33.09 37.79
C PRO A 88 27.67 -33.23 37.66
N LEU A 89 28.11 -33.80 36.54
CA LEU A 89 29.54 -34.06 36.25
C LEU A 89 30.28 -32.85 35.64
N PHE A 90 29.74 -31.64 35.73
CA PHE A 90 30.23 -30.45 35.00
C PHE A 90 31.73 -30.17 35.22
N GLY A 91 32.23 -30.33 36.45
CA GLY A 91 33.65 -30.19 36.77
C GLY A 91 34.56 -31.19 36.04
N TYR A 92 33.99 -32.32 35.60
CA TYR A 92 34.66 -33.41 34.89
C TYR A 92 34.41 -33.42 33.37
N ILE A 93 33.65 -32.49 32.81
CA ILE A 93 33.42 -32.43 31.36
C ILE A 93 34.29 -31.30 30.76
N PRO A 94 34.96 -31.51 29.61
CA PRO A 94 35.61 -30.43 28.87
C PRO A 94 34.61 -29.31 28.51
N LYS A 95 35.03 -28.04 28.59
CA LYS A 95 34.13 -26.90 28.36
C LYS A 95 33.45 -26.94 26.98
N GLU A 96 34.17 -27.41 25.96
CA GLU A 96 33.66 -27.53 24.59
C GLU A 96 32.49 -28.54 24.42
N TYR A 97 32.25 -29.44 25.39
CA TYR A 97 31.16 -30.42 25.32
C TYR A 97 29.99 -30.09 26.24
N LEU A 98 30.06 -29.01 27.02
CA LEU A 98 28.98 -28.56 27.90
C LEU A 98 27.89 -27.86 27.06
N ILE A 99 27.08 -28.64 26.36
CA ILE A 99 25.94 -28.20 25.52
C ILE A 99 24.60 -28.73 26.07
N TYR A 100 23.47 -28.16 25.64
CA TYR A 100 22.12 -28.44 26.18
C TYR A 100 21.82 -29.94 26.31
N GLU A 101 22.22 -30.77 25.34
CA GLU A 101 21.99 -32.22 25.36
C GLU A 101 22.65 -32.91 26.57
N ILE A 102 23.93 -32.62 26.84
CA ILE A 102 24.64 -33.20 28.01
C ILE A 102 23.99 -32.71 29.31
N TYR A 103 23.59 -31.44 29.38
CA TYR A 103 22.89 -30.88 30.54
C TYR A 103 21.55 -31.56 30.80
N LEU A 104 20.72 -31.67 29.76
CA LEU A 104 19.41 -32.29 29.83
C LEU A 104 19.51 -33.75 30.31
N GLU A 105 20.46 -34.52 29.76
CA GLU A 105 20.66 -35.91 30.17
C GLU A 105 21.20 -36.03 31.60
N THR A 106 22.04 -35.09 32.04
CA THR A 106 22.52 -35.02 33.43
C THR A 106 21.37 -34.76 34.39
N VAL A 107 20.50 -33.79 34.08
CA VAL A 107 19.34 -33.45 34.92
C VAL A 107 18.32 -34.60 34.94
N LYS A 108 18.04 -35.23 33.78
CA LYS A 108 17.19 -36.43 33.68
C LYS A 108 17.71 -37.60 34.52
N ALA A 109 19.03 -37.81 34.56
CA ALA A 109 19.63 -38.87 35.35
C ALA A 109 19.58 -38.59 36.86
N SER A 110 19.66 -37.31 37.25
CA SER A 110 19.59 -36.86 38.64
C SER A 110 18.23 -37.03 39.30
N TYR A 111 17.13 -36.96 38.53
CA TYR A 111 15.77 -36.98 39.07
C TYR A 111 14.88 -37.95 38.28
N PRO A 112 14.82 -39.24 38.67
CA PRO A 112 14.12 -40.29 37.91
C PRO A 112 12.59 -40.36 38.12
N GLN A 113 11.94 -39.38 38.74
CA GLN A 113 10.49 -39.37 38.96
C GLN A 113 9.82 -38.14 38.37
N ASP A 114 8.54 -38.26 38.04
CA ASP A 114 7.66 -37.37 37.26
C ASP A 114 7.49 -35.92 37.79
N GLU A 115 8.39 -35.42 38.64
CA GLU A 115 8.57 -34.00 38.95
C GLU A 115 9.77 -33.48 38.13
N PHE A 116 9.54 -33.22 36.84
CA PHE A 116 10.45 -32.35 36.08
C PHE A 116 10.38 -30.97 36.73
N ASP A 117 11.42 -30.56 37.44
CA ASP A 117 11.52 -29.18 37.91
C ASP A 117 11.75 -28.32 36.66
N GLU A 118 10.73 -27.59 36.22
CA GLU A 118 10.63 -26.90 34.91
C GLU A 118 11.66 -25.77 34.72
N TYR A 119 12.56 -25.57 35.69
CA TYR A 119 13.62 -24.56 35.72
C TYR A 119 15.00 -25.13 35.42
N VAL A 120 15.13 -25.98 34.38
CA VAL A 120 16.41 -26.62 34.01
C VAL A 120 17.55 -25.59 33.91
N ILE A 121 17.27 -24.39 33.40
CA ILE A 121 18.23 -23.28 33.26
C ILE A 121 18.68 -22.70 34.62
N ALA A 122 17.85 -22.75 35.66
CA ALA A 122 18.19 -22.24 37.00
C ALA A 122 19.28 -23.09 37.68
N TYR A 123 19.35 -24.39 37.34
CA TYR A 123 20.34 -25.32 37.87
C TYR A 123 21.70 -25.24 37.16
N ILE A 124 21.81 -24.47 36.07
CA ILE A 124 23.05 -24.28 35.33
C ILE A 124 23.83 -23.13 35.98
N PRO A 125 25.10 -23.33 36.37
CA PRO A 125 25.93 -22.22 36.83
C PRO A 125 26.14 -21.20 35.70
N ASP A 126 26.12 -19.90 36.01
CA ASP A 126 26.17 -18.82 35.01
C ASP A 126 27.39 -18.91 34.09
N GLU A 127 28.53 -19.38 34.60
CA GLU A 127 29.77 -19.58 33.84
C GLU A 127 29.68 -20.61 32.70
N PHE A 128 28.55 -21.33 32.61
CA PHE A 128 28.26 -22.31 31.56
C PHE A 128 27.01 -21.97 30.73
N LYS A 129 26.34 -20.85 30.99
CA LYS A 129 25.20 -20.41 30.17
C LYS A 129 25.73 -19.73 28.90
N THR A 130 25.43 -20.30 27.73
CA THR A 130 25.74 -19.70 26.42
C THR A 130 24.50 -19.09 25.80
N TYR A 131 24.68 -18.23 24.78
CA TYR A 131 23.55 -17.60 24.06
C TYR A 131 22.61 -18.66 23.49
N GLU A 132 23.18 -19.65 22.79
CA GLU A 132 22.45 -20.72 22.12
C GLU A 132 21.62 -21.53 23.12
N LEU A 133 22.22 -21.85 24.28
CA LEU A 133 21.55 -22.58 25.36
C LEU A 133 20.34 -21.81 25.91
N CYS A 134 20.53 -20.51 26.18
CA CYS A 134 19.47 -19.65 26.69
C CYS A 134 18.35 -19.45 25.66
N TRP A 135 18.72 -19.30 24.38
CA TRP A 135 17.77 -19.11 23.28
C TRP A 135 16.93 -20.36 23.01
N GLU A 136 17.56 -21.54 22.90
CA GLU A 136 16.84 -22.82 22.75
C GLU A 136 15.88 -23.07 23.91
N THR A 137 16.25 -22.65 25.13
CA THR A 137 15.36 -22.73 26.30
C THR A 137 14.12 -21.88 26.08
N ILE A 138 14.25 -20.59 25.73
CA ILE A 138 13.10 -19.70 25.48
C ILE A 138 12.19 -20.25 24.39
N GLN A 139 12.75 -20.71 23.27
CA GLN A 139 11.96 -21.26 22.16
C GLN A 139 11.12 -22.46 22.58
N LYS A 140 11.66 -23.34 23.42
CA LYS A 140 10.98 -24.57 23.84
C LYS A 140 9.84 -24.35 24.84
N TYR A 141 9.92 -23.29 25.63
CA TYR A 141 8.88 -22.87 26.56
C TYR A 141 7.90 -21.85 25.93
N HIS A 142 7.95 -21.65 24.61
CA HIS A 142 6.96 -20.84 23.90
C HIS A 142 5.57 -21.51 23.93
N PRO A 143 4.46 -20.76 24.14
CA PRO A 143 3.11 -21.32 24.36
C PRO A 143 2.62 -22.28 23.25
N GLU A 144 3.05 -22.05 22.00
CA GLU A 144 2.67 -22.91 20.86
C GLU A 144 3.25 -24.35 20.92
N HIS A 145 4.23 -24.62 21.80
CA HIS A 145 4.88 -25.93 21.91
C HIS A 145 4.25 -26.88 22.96
N GLY A 146 3.09 -26.53 23.54
CA GLY A 146 2.23 -27.49 24.25
C GLY A 146 2.62 -27.79 25.70
N PHE A 147 3.45 -26.96 26.33
CA PHE A 147 3.52 -26.88 27.79
C PHE A 147 2.46 -25.85 28.24
N GLY A 148 1.60 -26.22 29.20
CA GLY A 148 0.35 -25.54 29.51
C GLY A 148 0.47 -24.05 29.87
N ASP A 149 -0.69 -23.38 29.90
CA ASP A 149 -0.97 -21.95 30.01
C ASP A 149 -0.39 -21.17 31.24
N GLU A 150 0.67 -21.64 31.90
CA GLU A 150 1.21 -21.01 33.13
C GLU A 150 2.68 -20.55 33.05
N PHE A 151 3.40 -20.70 31.93
CA PHE A 151 4.82 -20.30 31.87
C PHE A 151 5.05 -18.98 31.15
N SER A 152 5.43 -17.95 31.90
CA SER A 152 5.74 -16.63 31.36
C SER A 152 7.23 -16.46 31.15
N LEU A 153 7.62 -15.76 30.08
CA LEU A 153 9.00 -15.34 29.79
C LEU A 153 9.66 -14.62 31.00
N PHE A 154 8.84 -14.04 31.88
CA PHE A 154 9.22 -13.41 33.15
C PHE A 154 9.90 -14.37 34.14
N GLU A 155 9.59 -15.66 34.09
CA GLU A 155 10.17 -16.67 35.00
C GLU A 155 11.52 -17.19 34.53
N ILE A 156 11.77 -17.21 33.21
CA ILE A 156 13.01 -17.74 32.62
C ILE A 156 14.10 -16.67 32.61
N LEU A 157 13.75 -15.43 32.26
CA LEU A 157 14.70 -14.32 32.09
C LEU A 157 15.61 -14.06 33.32
N PRO A 158 15.14 -14.13 34.58
CA PRO A 158 15.99 -13.93 35.75
C PRO A 158 17.19 -14.88 35.82
N TYR A 159 17.08 -16.08 35.24
CA TYR A 159 18.13 -17.08 35.23
C TYR A 159 19.10 -16.94 34.05
N ILE A 160 18.86 -16.01 33.12
CA ILE A 160 19.77 -15.74 32.00
C ILE A 160 20.80 -14.68 32.45
N PRO A 161 22.11 -14.87 32.21
CA PRO A 161 23.14 -13.88 32.54
C PRO A 161 22.91 -12.56 31.81
N GLU A 162 23.20 -11.45 32.48
CA GLU A 162 23.04 -10.10 31.91
C GLU A 162 23.91 -9.87 30.66
N GLU A 163 25.03 -10.60 30.52
CA GLU A 163 25.90 -10.56 29.35
C GLU A 163 25.22 -11.09 28.09
N ILE A 164 24.23 -11.97 28.23
CA ILE A 164 23.47 -12.57 27.12
C ILE A 164 22.25 -11.73 26.75
N LYS A 165 21.66 -11.01 27.71
CA LYS A 165 20.50 -10.10 27.55
C LYS A 165 20.85 -8.81 26.80
N THR A 166 21.37 -8.99 25.59
CA THR A 166 21.72 -7.95 24.64
C THR A 166 20.48 -7.42 23.91
N TYR A 167 20.64 -6.32 23.19
CA TYR A 167 19.55 -5.78 22.35
C TYR A 167 19.04 -6.80 21.32
N ALA A 168 19.95 -7.48 20.62
CA ALA A 168 19.60 -8.48 19.61
C ALA A 168 18.77 -9.62 20.21
N PHE A 169 19.13 -10.06 21.41
CA PHE A 169 18.38 -11.07 22.16
C PHE A 169 16.91 -10.67 22.37
N TYR A 170 16.65 -9.44 22.84
CA TYR A 170 15.28 -8.96 23.05
C TYR A 170 14.49 -8.78 21.75
N VAL A 171 15.14 -8.39 20.65
CA VAL A 171 14.48 -8.30 19.33
C VAL A 171 14.01 -9.68 18.86
N GLU A 172 14.82 -10.71 19.05
CA GLU A 172 14.43 -12.08 18.71
C GLU A 172 13.25 -12.55 19.58
N ILE A 173 13.24 -12.22 20.88
CA ILE A 173 12.09 -12.51 21.76
C ILE A 173 10.80 -11.85 21.25
N ILE A 174 10.84 -10.56 20.90
CA ILE A 174 9.66 -9.82 20.40
C ILE A 174 9.09 -10.47 19.14
N LYS A 175 9.98 -10.91 18.23
CA LYS A 175 9.57 -11.63 17.00
C LYS A 175 8.94 -12.99 17.30
N LEU A 176 9.41 -13.68 18.35
CA LEU A 176 8.90 -15.00 18.70
C LEU A 176 7.50 -14.93 19.33
N TYR A 177 7.26 -13.96 20.23
CA TYR A 177 6.02 -13.82 21.00
C TYR A 177 4.97 -12.89 20.34
N ASP A 178 5.18 -12.49 19.08
CA ASP A 178 4.26 -11.68 18.28
C ASP A 178 3.73 -10.44 19.03
N CYS A 179 4.62 -9.77 19.79
CA CYS A 179 4.36 -8.54 20.55
C CYS A 179 3.50 -8.67 21.83
N ASP A 180 3.17 -9.87 22.29
CA ASP A 180 2.41 -10.10 23.53
C ASP A 180 3.33 -10.24 24.76
N ILE A 181 4.16 -9.22 25.00
CA ILE A 181 5.17 -9.21 26.08
C ILE A 181 4.85 -8.09 27.09
N ASP A 182 4.91 -8.40 28.40
CA ASP A 182 4.71 -7.41 29.47
C ASP A 182 5.84 -6.35 29.52
N LYS A 183 5.50 -5.12 29.87
CA LYS A 183 6.39 -3.94 29.84
C LYS A 183 7.60 -4.03 30.74
N ASP A 184 7.51 -4.82 31.80
CA ASP A 184 8.58 -4.95 32.80
C ASP A 184 9.65 -5.97 32.37
N VAL A 185 9.43 -6.67 31.26
CA VAL A 185 10.33 -7.68 30.69
C VAL A 185 11.52 -7.04 29.95
N ILE A 186 11.29 -5.94 29.23
CA ILE A 186 12.31 -5.30 28.40
C ILE A 186 13.00 -4.17 29.18
N PRO A 187 14.33 -4.21 29.37
CA PRO A 187 15.04 -3.16 30.09
C PRO A 187 14.87 -1.79 29.43
N LYS A 188 14.51 -0.76 30.23
CA LYS A 188 14.33 0.64 29.78
C LYS A 188 15.49 1.18 28.93
N LYS A 189 16.72 0.73 29.18
CA LYS A 189 17.92 1.11 28.39
C LYS A 189 17.82 0.74 26.90
N TYR A 190 17.05 -0.28 26.53
CA TYR A 190 16.83 -0.71 25.15
C TYR A 190 15.61 -0.07 24.50
N LEU A 191 14.64 0.38 25.32
CA LEU A 191 13.52 1.22 24.86
C LEU A 191 14.00 2.61 24.42
N ASN A 192 15.03 3.15 25.07
CA ASN A 192 15.51 4.51 24.85
C ASN A 192 16.26 4.77 23.54
N ASN A 193 16.53 3.77 22.68
CA ASN A 193 17.51 3.97 21.61
C ASN A 193 17.22 3.43 20.21
N LYS A 194 16.24 2.54 19.93
CA LYS A 194 16.12 1.97 18.56
C LYS A 194 14.70 1.59 18.11
N PHE A 195 14.23 2.37 17.14
CA PHE A 195 13.11 2.30 16.19
C PHE A 195 12.42 0.93 15.94
N GLU A 196 13.15 -0.17 15.74
CA GLU A 196 12.56 -1.48 15.41
C GLU A 196 11.71 -2.11 16.53
N ILE A 197 12.06 -1.87 17.80
CA ILE A 197 11.29 -2.41 18.94
C ILE A 197 9.95 -1.69 19.03
N VAL A 198 9.95 -0.37 18.83
CA VAL A 198 8.74 0.44 18.96
C VAL A 198 7.78 0.19 17.79
N LEU A 199 8.27 0.04 16.56
CA LEU A 199 7.43 -0.31 15.41
C LEU A 199 6.74 -1.68 15.53
N ASN A 200 7.46 -2.71 15.97
CA ASN A 200 6.85 -4.02 16.17
C ASN A 200 5.79 -3.98 17.29
N LEU A 201 6.08 -3.30 18.40
CA LEU A 201 5.11 -3.13 19.49
C LEU A 201 3.88 -2.29 19.10
N LEU A 202 4.02 -1.33 18.19
CA LEU A 202 2.91 -0.52 17.66
C LEU A 202 1.94 -1.33 16.78
N ASN A 203 2.45 -2.33 16.04
CA ASN A 203 1.61 -3.21 15.20
C ASN A 203 0.69 -4.14 16.01
N GLY A 204 0.98 -4.37 17.30
CA GLY A 204 0.15 -5.18 18.21
C GLY A 204 -1.08 -4.47 18.80
N GLY A 205 -1.26 -3.17 18.55
CA GLY A 205 -2.48 -2.41 18.86
C GLY A 205 -2.81 -2.14 20.34
N SER A 206 -2.19 -2.82 21.31
CA SER A 206 -2.54 -2.73 22.74
C SER A 206 -1.67 -1.77 23.57
N TRP A 207 -0.53 -1.31 23.03
CA TRP A 207 0.53 -0.69 23.84
C TRP A 207 0.46 0.83 24.00
N LEU A 208 -0.25 1.55 23.12
CA LEU A 208 -0.26 3.02 23.19
C LEU A 208 -1.09 3.58 24.35
N GLN A 209 -1.99 2.80 24.97
CA GLN A 209 -2.79 3.26 26.10
C GLN A 209 -1.92 3.61 27.34
N TYR A 210 -0.67 3.16 27.42
CA TYR A 210 0.10 3.19 28.67
C TYR A 210 1.57 3.62 28.56
N THR A 211 2.08 3.97 27.37
CA THR A 211 3.45 4.49 27.22
C THR A 211 3.51 5.98 27.55
N GLN A 212 4.47 6.39 28.39
CA GLN A 212 4.80 7.81 28.53
C GLN A 212 5.18 8.39 27.16
N LEU A 213 4.36 9.34 26.68
CA LEU A 213 4.37 9.97 25.36
C LEU A 213 5.68 10.70 24.99
N GLU A 214 6.66 10.78 25.91
CA GLU A 214 7.87 11.59 25.77
C GLU A 214 8.89 11.06 24.73
N PHE A 215 8.70 9.84 24.20
CA PHE A 215 9.69 9.16 23.35
C PHE A 215 9.22 8.86 21.92
N ILE A 216 7.96 9.18 21.57
CA ILE A 216 7.41 8.97 20.24
C ILE A 216 7.80 10.16 19.35
N THR A 217 8.53 9.93 18.26
CA THR A 217 8.84 10.97 17.26
C THR A 217 7.80 10.98 16.13
N TYR A 218 7.69 12.10 15.43
CA TYR A 218 6.78 12.24 14.28
C TYR A 218 7.07 11.23 13.16
N GLU A 219 8.35 10.94 12.88
CA GLU A 219 8.76 9.95 11.88
C GLU A 219 8.25 8.54 12.22
N MET A 220 8.29 8.16 13.51
CA MET A 220 7.79 6.88 13.98
C MET A 220 6.27 6.75 13.81
N VAL A 221 5.53 7.85 13.99
CA VAL A 221 4.07 7.87 13.77
C VAL A 221 3.76 7.74 12.27
N LEU A 222 4.50 8.43 11.40
CA LEU A 222 4.33 8.32 9.95
C LEU A 222 4.56 6.90 9.44
N ASP A 223 5.65 6.26 9.86
CA ASP A 223 5.99 4.92 9.41
C ASP A 223 5.00 3.86 9.94
N ALA A 224 4.40 4.08 11.12
CA ALA A 224 3.35 3.22 11.66
C ALA A 224 2.03 3.39 10.89
N ILE A 225 1.67 4.61 10.51
CA ILE A 225 0.45 4.90 9.73
C ILE A 225 0.52 4.33 8.31
N GLN A 226 1.71 4.29 7.72
CA GLN A 226 1.92 3.75 6.36
C GLN A 226 1.84 2.22 6.28
N GLN A 227 1.80 1.52 7.42
CA GLN A 227 1.62 0.06 7.46
C GLN A 227 0.12 -0.32 7.47
N GLU A 228 -0.20 -1.55 7.03
CA GLU A 228 -1.60 -2.01 6.96
C GLU A 228 -2.30 -1.88 8.33
N SER A 229 -3.48 -1.24 8.36
CA SER A 229 -4.30 -0.93 9.54
C SER A 229 -3.88 0.23 10.45
N GLY A 230 -2.93 1.08 9.99
CA GLY A 230 -2.43 2.24 10.75
C GLY A 230 -3.47 3.27 11.21
N PHE A 231 -4.66 3.35 10.59
CA PHE A 231 -5.76 4.23 11.04
C PHE A 231 -6.27 3.88 12.45
N ARG A 232 -6.14 2.62 12.90
CA ARG A 232 -6.52 2.22 14.27
C ARG A 232 -5.65 2.85 15.35
N LEU A 233 -4.53 3.44 14.96
CA LEU A 233 -3.61 4.13 15.86
C LEU A 233 -4.02 5.59 16.08
N LEU A 234 -4.95 6.14 15.29
CA LEU A 234 -5.37 7.54 15.35
C LEU A 234 -5.79 8.02 16.75
N PRO A 235 -6.63 7.29 17.53
CA PRO A 235 -7.01 7.68 18.89
C PRO A 235 -5.86 7.66 19.89
N TYR A 236 -4.67 7.25 19.46
CA TYR A 236 -3.52 7.07 20.34
C TYR A 236 -2.32 7.95 19.96
N ILE A 237 -2.42 8.68 18.83
CA ILE A 237 -1.37 9.59 18.37
C ILE A 237 -1.28 10.76 19.36
N PRO A 238 -0.08 11.15 19.83
CA PRO A 238 0.11 12.33 20.67
C PRO A 238 -0.53 13.59 20.05
N ASP A 239 -1.23 14.39 20.86
CA ASP A 239 -2.00 15.55 20.40
C ASP A 239 -1.16 16.56 19.60
N ASN A 240 0.13 16.67 19.89
CA ASN A 240 1.09 17.53 19.19
C ASN A 240 1.45 17.06 17.76
N TYR A 241 1.09 15.84 17.38
CA TYR A 241 1.29 15.28 16.05
C TYR A 241 0.01 15.14 15.23
N LEU A 242 -1.16 15.41 15.83
CA LEU A 242 -2.44 15.43 15.12
C LEU A 242 -2.50 16.65 14.17
N THR A 243 -1.92 16.50 12.98
CA THR A 243 -1.90 17.52 11.93
C THR A 243 -2.62 17.08 10.67
N LYS A 244 -3.00 18.06 9.83
CA LYS A 244 -3.56 17.83 8.51
C LYS A 244 -2.64 16.98 7.62
N GLU A 245 -1.33 17.23 7.64
CA GLU A 245 -0.39 16.47 6.80
C GLU A 245 -0.42 14.99 7.16
N LEU A 246 -0.46 14.69 8.46
CA LEU A 246 -0.52 13.32 8.95
C LEU A 246 -1.80 12.63 8.48
N TRP A 247 -2.96 13.29 8.62
CA TRP A 247 -4.26 12.76 8.17
C TRP A 247 -4.27 12.44 6.68
N LEU A 248 -3.69 13.32 5.85
CA LEU A 248 -3.64 13.12 4.40
C LEU A 248 -2.69 11.99 3.96
N THR A 249 -1.78 11.52 4.83
CA THR A 249 -0.99 10.32 4.51
C THR A 249 -1.79 9.02 4.59
N ILE A 250 -2.97 9.03 5.23
CA ILE A 250 -3.82 7.86 5.39
C ILE A 250 -4.60 7.58 4.08
N PRO A 251 -4.55 6.35 3.53
CA PRO A 251 -5.32 5.98 2.35
C PRO A 251 -6.81 6.31 2.52
N ILE A 252 -7.45 6.81 1.45
CA ILE A 252 -8.88 7.20 1.48
C ILE A 252 -9.78 6.07 2.00
N ARG A 253 -9.55 4.83 1.54
CA ARG A 253 -10.29 3.64 1.99
C ARG A 253 -10.24 3.43 3.50
N ASP A 254 -9.12 3.77 4.13
CA ASP A 254 -8.94 3.58 5.57
C ASP A 254 -9.56 4.73 6.37
N ARG A 255 -9.53 5.96 5.83
CA ARG A 255 -10.27 7.11 6.38
C ARG A 255 -11.78 6.87 6.38
N GLU A 256 -12.32 6.32 5.29
CA GLU A 256 -13.74 5.94 5.18
C GLU A 256 -14.16 4.86 6.19
N ASN A 257 -13.22 4.06 6.72
CA ASN A 257 -13.49 3.02 7.72
C ASN A 257 -13.27 3.50 9.17
N CYS A 258 -12.80 4.73 9.36
CA CYS A 258 -12.62 5.32 10.69
C CYS A 258 -13.99 5.45 11.37
N GLN A 259 -14.08 4.99 12.63
CA GLN A 259 -15.34 5.08 13.37
C GLN A 259 -15.62 6.52 13.75
N GLU A 260 -16.90 6.86 13.84
CA GLU A 260 -17.37 8.21 14.21
C GLU A 260 -16.81 8.65 15.57
N GLU A 261 -16.80 7.74 16.56
CA GLU A 261 -16.21 7.97 17.89
C GLU A 261 -14.72 8.37 17.84
N ASP A 262 -13.94 7.76 16.94
CA ASP A 262 -12.52 8.06 16.78
C ASP A 262 -12.32 9.47 16.20
N MET A 263 -13.15 9.87 15.22
CA MET A 263 -13.09 11.22 14.65
C MET A 263 -13.49 12.31 15.64
N ILE A 264 -14.47 12.01 16.52
CA ILE A 264 -14.85 12.90 17.63
C ILE A 264 -13.66 13.09 18.59
N ASP A 265 -13.01 12.00 19.00
CA ASP A 265 -11.84 12.06 19.89
C ASP A 265 -10.70 12.89 19.27
N ILE A 266 -10.39 12.66 17.99
CA ILE A 266 -9.38 13.42 17.25
C ILE A 266 -9.71 14.92 17.24
N CYS A 267 -10.98 15.29 17.04
CA CYS A 267 -11.41 16.69 17.02
C CYS A 267 -11.33 17.37 18.39
N GLN A 268 -11.70 16.64 19.45
CA GLN A 268 -11.61 17.15 20.81
C GLN A 268 -10.15 17.33 21.26
N ARG A 269 -9.22 16.54 20.72
CA ARG A 269 -7.82 16.56 21.12
C ARG A 269 -6.96 17.47 20.27
N THR A 270 -7.18 17.52 18.96
CA THR A 270 -6.32 18.30 18.06
C THR A 270 -6.37 19.79 18.38
N SER A 271 -5.21 20.43 18.30
CA SER A 271 -5.06 21.89 18.32
C SER A 271 -4.85 22.44 16.89
N CYS A 272 -5.00 21.60 15.87
CA CYS A 272 -4.80 21.93 14.46
C CYS A 272 -6.13 22.24 13.78
N TYR A 273 -6.41 23.53 13.56
CA TYR A 273 -7.58 24.00 12.82
C TYR A 273 -7.70 23.36 11.42
N ASP A 274 -6.58 23.27 10.70
CA ASP A 274 -6.54 22.70 9.35
C ASP A 274 -6.91 21.20 9.33
N LEU A 275 -6.63 20.47 10.41
CA LEU A 275 -7.04 19.07 10.56
C LEU A 275 -8.56 18.99 10.73
N CYS A 276 -9.14 19.79 11.62
CA CYS A 276 -10.60 19.84 11.79
C CYS A 276 -11.32 20.18 10.49
N LEU A 277 -10.79 21.13 9.69
CA LEU A 277 -11.35 21.46 8.38
C LEU A 277 -11.29 20.31 7.37
N GLU A 278 -10.26 19.45 7.41
CA GLU A 278 -10.21 18.28 6.54
C GLU A 278 -11.17 17.18 7.01
N LEU A 279 -11.33 17.01 8.33
CA LEU A 279 -12.28 16.04 8.88
C LEU A 279 -13.73 16.37 8.49
N VAL A 280 -14.09 17.65 8.42
CA VAL A 280 -15.40 18.13 7.90
C VAL A 280 -15.70 17.60 6.50
N LYS A 281 -14.69 17.27 5.69
CA LYS A 281 -14.87 16.81 4.30
C LYS A 281 -15.14 15.31 4.19
N GLU A 282 -14.96 14.55 5.27
CA GLU A 282 -15.20 13.11 5.31
C GLU A 282 -16.71 12.84 5.49
N GLU A 283 -17.27 11.85 4.79
CA GLU A 283 -18.74 11.65 4.72
C GLU A 283 -19.41 11.29 6.06
N THR A 284 -18.65 10.77 7.02
CA THR A 284 -19.12 10.25 8.31
C THR A 284 -19.00 11.25 9.47
N PHE A 285 -18.62 12.50 9.20
CA PHE A 285 -18.24 13.47 10.24
C PHE A 285 -19.39 14.33 10.79
N TYR A 286 -20.64 14.05 10.40
CA TYR A 286 -21.76 14.95 10.67
C TYR A 286 -22.07 15.18 12.16
N SER A 287 -22.05 14.14 13.01
CA SER A 287 -22.30 14.30 14.46
C SER A 287 -21.15 15.01 15.18
N ALA A 288 -19.92 14.83 14.71
CA ALA A 288 -18.73 15.37 15.34
C ALA A 288 -18.66 16.91 15.32
N LEU A 289 -19.50 17.57 14.51
CA LEU A 289 -19.62 19.03 14.45
C LEU A 289 -19.95 19.66 15.81
N GLU A 290 -20.69 18.98 16.68
CA GLU A 290 -21.08 19.48 18.01
C GLU A 290 -19.92 19.42 19.04
N HIS A 291 -18.87 18.66 18.74
CA HIS A 291 -17.73 18.46 19.63
C HIS A 291 -16.52 19.31 19.27
N ILE A 292 -16.67 20.22 18.31
CA ILE A 292 -15.60 21.09 17.84
C ILE A 292 -15.40 22.23 18.84
N LYS A 293 -14.16 22.39 19.28
CA LYS A 293 -13.74 23.43 20.21
C LYS A 293 -14.18 24.81 19.73
N GLU A 294 -14.74 25.62 20.64
CA GLU A 294 -15.19 26.99 20.39
C GLU A 294 -14.13 27.85 19.64
N GLU A 295 -12.85 27.64 19.90
CA GLU A 295 -11.74 28.36 19.25
C GLU A 295 -11.62 28.14 17.74
N PHE A 296 -12.21 27.07 17.20
CA PHE A 296 -12.22 26.77 15.75
C PHE A 296 -13.45 27.29 15.02
N HIS A 297 -14.45 27.84 15.75
CA HIS A 297 -15.64 28.45 15.17
C HIS A 297 -15.31 29.79 14.52
N THR A 298 -14.83 29.72 13.29
CA THR A 298 -14.44 30.84 12.44
C THR A 298 -15.35 30.94 11.22
N TYR A 299 -15.31 32.08 10.52
CA TYR A 299 -16.02 32.24 9.25
C TYR A 299 -15.71 31.12 8.25
N ASP A 300 -14.42 30.81 8.06
CA ASP A 300 -13.96 29.80 7.10
C ASP A 300 -14.44 28.39 7.49
N PHE A 301 -14.55 28.12 8.78
CA PHE A 301 -15.08 26.86 9.30
C PHE A 301 -16.56 26.70 8.95
N TYR A 302 -17.39 27.69 9.29
CA TYR A 302 -18.82 27.66 8.96
C TYR A 302 -19.06 27.59 7.45
N LEU A 303 -18.22 28.27 6.66
CA LEU A 303 -18.31 28.25 5.21
C LEU A 303 -18.01 26.85 4.64
N GLU A 304 -16.99 26.17 5.15
CA GLU A 304 -16.64 24.82 4.68
C GLU A 304 -17.70 23.79 5.09
N VAL A 305 -18.21 23.88 6.32
CA VAL A 305 -19.33 23.06 6.79
C VAL A 305 -20.59 23.29 5.93
N ALA A 306 -20.89 24.53 5.57
CA ALA A 306 -22.00 24.85 4.66
C ALA A 306 -21.80 24.26 3.25
N ARG A 307 -20.56 24.23 2.74
CA ARG A 307 -20.23 23.64 1.42
C ARG A 307 -20.37 22.12 1.40
N HIS A 308 -20.08 21.46 2.53
CA HIS A 308 -20.02 20.00 2.62
C HIS A 308 -21.29 19.34 3.15
N TYR A 309 -22.14 20.07 3.88
CA TYR A 309 -23.36 19.52 4.48
C TYR A 309 -24.63 20.31 4.16
N GLY A 310 -24.49 21.44 3.45
CA GLY A 310 -25.62 22.20 2.95
C GLY A 310 -26.42 22.94 4.01
N TYR A 311 -27.72 23.15 3.76
CA TYR A 311 -28.55 23.95 4.65
C TYR A 311 -28.83 23.24 5.99
N GLN A 312 -28.73 21.92 6.05
CA GLN A 312 -28.94 21.16 7.27
C GLN A 312 -27.87 21.46 8.31
N SER A 313 -26.63 21.74 7.91
CA SER A 313 -25.59 22.12 8.89
C SER A 313 -25.87 23.47 9.55
N LEU A 314 -26.55 24.40 8.85
CA LEU A 314 -27.02 25.66 9.47
C LEU A 314 -28.04 25.42 10.58
N LEU A 315 -28.80 24.32 10.56
CA LEU A 315 -29.73 23.95 11.64
C LEU A 315 -28.97 23.42 12.87
N TYR A 316 -27.97 22.55 12.65
CA TYR A 316 -27.17 21.97 13.72
C TYR A 316 -26.30 22.98 14.46
N ILE A 317 -25.65 23.90 13.71
CA ILE A 317 -24.84 24.99 14.28
C ILE A 317 -25.67 25.91 15.20
N THR A 318 -27.00 25.96 15.02
CA THR A 318 -27.89 26.82 15.82
C THR A 318 -28.45 26.15 17.09
N TYR A 319 -28.20 24.86 17.30
CA TYR A 319 -28.89 24.05 18.33
C TYR A 319 -28.09 23.83 19.63
N GLU A 320 -26.86 24.33 19.73
CA GLU A 320 -26.11 24.30 20.99
C GLU A 320 -26.89 25.04 22.10
N GLN A 321 -27.29 24.28 23.13
CA GLN A 321 -27.82 24.68 24.46
C GLN A 321 -29.21 24.12 24.83
N ILE A 322 -29.46 22.84 24.53
CA ILE A 322 -30.45 22.08 25.31
C ILE A 322 -29.73 20.85 25.89
N GLU A 323 -29.38 20.90 27.18
CA GLU A 323 -29.04 19.69 27.94
C GLU A 323 -30.29 18.79 28.03
N GLY A 324 -30.22 17.56 27.49
CA GLY A 324 -31.24 16.52 27.70
C GLY A 324 -31.16 15.36 26.70
N ASP A 325 -31.16 14.13 27.24
CA ASP A 325 -30.90 12.81 26.63
C ASP A 325 -31.83 12.33 25.48
N ASP A 326 -32.48 13.20 24.72
CA ASP A 326 -33.50 12.78 23.73
C ASP A 326 -33.05 12.96 22.25
N PHE A 327 -31.76 12.91 21.91
CA PHE A 327 -31.33 13.16 20.52
C PHE A 327 -31.44 11.92 19.60
N GLU A 328 -31.27 10.71 20.13
CA GLU A 328 -31.32 9.46 19.32
C GLU A 328 -32.72 9.13 18.80
N ASP A 329 -33.79 9.55 19.48
CA ASP A 329 -35.18 9.30 19.07
C ASP A 329 -35.73 10.37 18.09
N LEU A 330 -34.95 11.40 17.75
CA LEU A 330 -35.43 12.62 17.07
C LEU A 330 -35.03 12.74 15.59
N ILE A 331 -34.13 11.89 15.11
CA ILE A 331 -33.73 11.83 13.69
C ILE A 331 -34.85 11.27 12.81
N ASP A 332 -35.77 10.48 13.39
CA ASP A 332 -36.87 9.84 12.65
C ASP A 332 -38.11 10.73 12.47
N ASP A 333 -38.24 11.84 13.19
CA ASP A 333 -39.42 12.73 13.13
C ASP A 333 -39.03 14.19 12.79
N GLU A 334 -38.77 14.44 11.49
CA GLU A 334 -38.54 15.78 10.89
C GLU A 334 -39.60 16.83 11.31
N VAL A 335 -40.80 16.38 11.66
CA VAL A 335 -41.95 17.23 12.03
C VAL A 335 -41.80 17.82 13.44
N LEU A 336 -41.11 17.15 14.38
CA LEU A 336 -40.97 17.63 15.76
C LEU A 336 -39.93 18.77 15.86
N LEU A 337 -38.84 18.68 15.08
CA LEU A 337 -37.80 19.71 14.98
C LEU A 337 -38.37 21.05 14.46
N LEU A 338 -39.22 21.00 13.44
CA LEU A 338 -39.88 22.18 12.84
C LEU A 338 -40.88 22.86 13.78
N SER A 339 -41.59 22.09 14.62
CA SER A 339 -42.54 22.65 15.59
C SER A 339 -41.85 23.55 16.63
N ARG A 340 -40.61 23.23 17.01
CA ARG A 340 -39.80 24.02 17.96
C ARG A 340 -39.09 25.21 17.32
N LEU A 341 -38.87 25.19 15.99
CA LEU A 341 -38.31 26.32 15.24
C LEU A 341 -39.21 27.56 15.22
N SER A 342 -40.51 27.39 15.52
CA SER A 342 -41.51 28.46 15.56
C SER A 342 -41.57 29.24 16.90
N GLU A 343 -40.79 28.85 17.92
CA GLU A 343 -40.75 29.57 19.20
C GLU A 343 -39.80 30.79 19.16
N PRO A 344 -40.16 31.95 19.76
CA PRO A 344 -39.38 33.19 19.71
C PRO A 344 -38.07 33.17 20.54
N LYS A 345 -37.58 31.98 20.92
CA LYS A 345 -36.49 31.76 21.88
C LYS A 345 -35.26 31.07 21.27
N ILE A 346 -35.13 30.99 19.95
CA ILE A 346 -33.85 30.58 19.34
C ILE A 346 -32.87 31.74 19.48
N LYS A 347 -32.03 31.63 20.51
CA LYS A 347 -31.04 32.67 20.87
C LYS A 347 -29.71 32.51 20.12
N ASN A 348 -29.49 31.43 19.40
CA ASN A 348 -28.18 31.10 18.84
C ASN A 348 -28.27 30.96 17.31
N GLN A 349 -28.24 32.09 16.61
CA GLN A 349 -27.87 32.12 15.18
C GLN A 349 -26.34 32.09 15.07
N ILE A 350 -25.79 31.61 13.94
CA ILE A 350 -24.39 31.83 13.54
C ILE A 350 -23.97 33.24 13.95
N PRO A 351 -22.85 33.45 14.66
CA PRO A 351 -22.47 34.75 15.17
C PRO A 351 -22.58 35.84 14.09
N ILE A 352 -23.16 37.00 14.44
CA ILE A 352 -23.50 38.07 13.48
C ILE A 352 -22.29 38.47 12.62
N GLU A 353 -21.09 38.39 13.19
CA GLU A 353 -19.80 38.65 12.54
C GLU A 353 -19.39 37.65 11.46
N PHE A 354 -19.91 36.42 11.49
CA PHE A 354 -19.62 35.37 10.50
C PHE A 354 -20.73 35.17 9.47
N GLN A 355 -21.88 35.83 9.64
CA GLN A 355 -22.95 35.76 8.66
C GLN A 355 -22.56 36.51 7.37
N SER A 356 -22.72 35.88 6.21
CA SER A 356 -22.45 36.49 4.90
C SER A 356 -23.34 35.92 3.80
N ASP A 357 -23.51 36.65 2.69
CA ASP A 357 -24.19 36.12 1.49
C ASP A 357 -23.52 34.83 1.00
N GLU A 358 -22.19 34.78 1.01
CA GLU A 358 -21.42 33.62 0.56
C GLU A 358 -21.68 32.36 1.39
N LEU A 359 -21.78 32.50 2.72
CA LEU A 359 -22.07 31.39 3.64
C LEU A 359 -23.44 30.76 3.34
N TYR A 360 -24.49 31.59 3.29
CA TYR A 360 -25.83 31.10 3.01
C TYR A 360 -25.96 30.55 1.58
N LEU A 361 -25.30 31.18 0.60
CA LEU A 361 -25.24 30.66 -0.77
C LEU A 361 -24.55 29.30 -0.85
N ALA A 362 -23.46 29.10 -0.10
CA ALA A 362 -22.78 27.81 -0.05
C ALA A 362 -23.71 26.71 0.47
N ALA A 363 -24.42 27.00 1.57
CA ALA A 363 -25.36 26.08 2.18
C ALA A 363 -26.48 25.65 1.20
N PHE A 364 -27.10 26.59 0.50
CA PHE A 364 -28.19 26.26 -0.44
C PHE A 364 -27.72 25.60 -1.74
N ASN A 365 -26.45 25.76 -2.12
CA ASN A 365 -25.90 25.16 -3.33
C ASN A 365 -25.52 23.67 -3.16
N TYR A 366 -25.47 23.16 -1.93
CA TYR A 366 -25.12 21.77 -1.66
C TYR A 366 -25.98 20.77 -2.45
N PRO A 367 -25.38 19.70 -3.04
CA PRO A 367 -26.05 18.81 -4.00
C PRO A 367 -27.30 18.09 -3.48
N PHE A 368 -27.37 17.81 -2.19
CA PHE A 368 -28.35 16.91 -1.58
C PHE A 368 -29.42 17.62 -0.74
N ASN A 369 -29.56 18.94 -0.89
CA ASN A 369 -30.65 19.67 -0.24
C ASN A 369 -32.01 19.22 -0.79
N ASP A 370 -32.78 18.47 0.00
CA ASP A 370 -34.08 17.95 -0.42
C ASP A 370 -35.24 18.82 0.12
N PHE A 371 -35.65 19.82 -0.66
CA PHE A 371 -36.75 20.74 -0.28
C PHE A 371 -38.14 20.19 -0.64
N ASN A 372 -38.29 18.87 -0.76
CA ASN A 372 -39.45 18.25 -1.40
C ASN A 372 -40.78 18.50 -0.67
N ASN A 373 -40.74 18.91 0.60
CA ASN A 373 -41.93 19.14 1.45
C ASN A 373 -41.94 20.49 2.19
N GLN A 374 -41.00 21.40 1.93
CA GLN A 374 -40.87 22.67 2.68
C GLN A 374 -41.38 23.87 1.88
N ASP A 375 -42.13 24.76 2.54
CA ASP A 375 -42.55 26.04 1.96
C ASP A 375 -41.40 27.06 2.01
N LEU A 376 -41.39 28.01 1.06
CA LEU A 376 -40.31 29.01 0.92
C LEU A 376 -40.09 29.83 2.21
N GLU A 377 -41.16 30.10 2.97
CA GLU A 377 -41.09 30.82 4.24
C GLU A 377 -40.28 30.07 5.30
N GLU A 378 -40.40 28.73 5.36
CA GLU A 378 -39.66 27.89 6.32
C GLU A 378 -38.17 27.87 5.99
N ILE A 379 -37.84 27.76 4.70
CA ILE A 379 -36.45 27.77 4.21
C ILE A 379 -35.78 29.13 4.47
N LEU A 380 -36.53 30.22 4.36
CA LEU A 380 -36.00 31.57 4.58
C LEU A 380 -35.95 31.98 6.06
N ALA A 381 -36.67 31.29 6.97
CA ALA A 381 -36.68 31.61 8.39
C ALA A 381 -35.28 31.52 9.04
N ILE A 382 -34.42 30.64 8.53
CA ILE A 382 -33.03 30.47 8.99
C ILE A 382 -32.06 31.52 8.41
N VAL A 383 -32.47 32.25 7.37
CA VAL A 383 -31.66 33.28 6.73
C VAL A 383 -32.12 34.66 7.22
N PRO A 384 -31.24 35.46 7.84
CA PRO A 384 -31.58 36.84 8.20
C PRO A 384 -32.05 37.62 6.97
N THR A 385 -33.12 38.41 7.14
CA THR A 385 -33.78 39.16 6.05
C THR A 385 -32.84 40.03 5.22
N LYS A 386 -31.75 40.53 5.82
CA LYS A 386 -30.71 41.32 5.12
C LYS A 386 -29.95 40.53 4.04
N TYR A 387 -29.94 39.20 4.11
CA TYR A 387 -29.31 38.29 3.14
C TYR A 387 -30.32 37.61 2.22
N HIS A 388 -31.57 38.08 2.17
CA HIS A 388 -32.57 37.62 1.19
C HIS A 388 -32.24 38.19 -0.20
N THR A 389 -31.10 37.79 -0.75
CA THR A 389 -30.58 38.28 -2.04
C THR A 389 -31.11 37.44 -3.21
N PRO A 390 -31.16 37.99 -4.43
CA PRO A 390 -31.59 37.25 -5.61
C PRO A 390 -30.89 35.90 -5.78
N ASP A 391 -29.59 35.82 -5.45
CA ASP A 391 -28.80 34.61 -5.60
C ASP A 391 -29.24 33.49 -4.65
N ILE A 392 -29.70 33.83 -3.43
CA ILE A 392 -30.25 32.87 -2.46
C ILE A 392 -31.54 32.27 -3.01
N TYR A 393 -32.45 33.12 -3.51
CA TYR A 393 -33.67 32.65 -4.15
C TYR A 393 -33.36 31.76 -5.36
N LEU A 394 -32.38 32.13 -6.19
CA LEU A 394 -31.94 31.30 -7.32
C LEU A 394 -31.45 29.91 -6.84
N ALA A 395 -30.62 29.86 -5.80
CA ALA A 395 -30.10 28.61 -5.24
C ALA A 395 -31.23 27.69 -4.71
N ILE A 396 -32.25 28.27 -4.05
CA ILE A 396 -33.42 27.54 -3.55
C ILE A 396 -34.29 27.02 -4.72
N ILE A 397 -34.63 27.88 -5.69
CA ILE A 397 -35.48 27.54 -6.85
C ILE A 397 -34.84 26.47 -7.72
N LYS A 398 -33.50 26.50 -7.86
CA LYS A 398 -32.75 25.48 -8.59
C LYS A 398 -33.07 24.07 -8.10
N ARG A 399 -33.28 23.90 -6.80
CA ARG A 399 -33.57 22.63 -6.13
C ARG A 399 -35.07 22.33 -6.11
N ASN A 400 -35.91 23.31 -5.78
CA ASN A 400 -37.37 23.19 -5.86
C ASN A 400 -37.99 24.25 -6.79
N PRO A 401 -38.17 23.92 -8.08
CA PRO A 401 -38.76 24.80 -9.08
C PRO A 401 -40.17 25.31 -8.78
N LEU A 402 -40.92 24.65 -7.88
CA LEU A 402 -42.31 25.01 -7.59
C LEU A 402 -42.41 26.31 -6.77
N LEU A 403 -41.39 26.60 -5.97
CA LEU A 403 -41.31 27.80 -5.10
C LEU A 403 -41.19 29.11 -5.89
N ILE A 404 -41.07 29.05 -7.22
CA ILE A 404 -41.02 30.24 -8.07
C ILE A 404 -42.28 31.11 -7.97
N LYS A 405 -43.40 30.51 -7.55
CA LYS A 405 -44.68 31.20 -7.35
C LYS A 405 -44.68 32.11 -6.13
N ASP A 406 -43.86 31.80 -5.13
CA ASP A 406 -43.86 32.43 -3.81
C ASP A 406 -42.77 33.51 -3.68
N ILE A 407 -42.07 33.82 -4.77
CA ILE A 407 -41.01 34.82 -4.81
C ILE A 407 -41.58 36.23 -4.59
N PRO A 408 -40.90 37.10 -3.81
CA PRO A 408 -41.28 38.50 -3.66
C PRO A 408 -41.45 39.24 -4.99
N GLY A 409 -42.52 40.03 -5.11
CA GLY A 409 -42.84 40.76 -6.35
C GLY A 409 -41.73 41.69 -6.86
N GLU A 410 -40.86 42.19 -5.96
CA GLU A 410 -39.71 43.05 -6.32
C GLU A 410 -38.65 42.30 -7.15
N LEU A 411 -38.54 40.98 -6.95
CA LEU A 411 -37.59 40.12 -7.67
C LEU A 411 -38.18 39.53 -8.96
N GLN A 412 -39.51 39.60 -9.14
CA GLN A 412 -40.22 39.08 -10.31
C GLN A 412 -40.00 39.97 -11.56
N ASN A 413 -38.78 39.93 -12.09
CA ASN A 413 -38.38 40.67 -13.28
C ASN A 413 -37.75 39.74 -14.33
N TYR A 414 -37.62 40.25 -15.56
CA TYR A 414 -37.10 39.47 -16.69
C TYR A 414 -35.69 38.91 -16.42
N SER A 415 -34.80 39.69 -15.80
CA SER A 415 -33.42 39.25 -15.51
C SER A 415 -33.40 38.07 -14.53
N PHE A 416 -34.25 38.12 -13.51
CA PHE A 416 -34.36 37.04 -12.53
C PHE A 416 -34.86 35.74 -13.19
N TYR A 417 -35.93 35.82 -13.99
CA TYR A 417 -36.47 34.66 -14.69
C TYR A 417 -35.53 34.08 -15.75
N VAL A 418 -34.73 34.91 -16.44
CA VAL A 418 -33.67 34.39 -17.32
C VAL A 418 -32.65 33.58 -16.52
N ASN A 419 -32.24 34.06 -15.34
CA ASN A 419 -31.29 33.34 -14.51
C ASN A 419 -31.86 32.03 -13.95
N THR A 420 -33.13 31.99 -13.52
CA THR A 420 -33.76 30.73 -13.10
C THR A 420 -33.83 29.72 -14.25
N VAL A 421 -34.28 30.16 -15.43
CA VAL A 421 -34.40 29.32 -16.63
C VAL A 421 -33.04 28.79 -17.11
N ARG A 422 -31.98 29.61 -17.00
CA ARG A 422 -30.59 29.18 -17.27
C ARG A 422 -30.13 28.07 -16.34
N GLN A 423 -30.59 28.05 -15.09
CA GLN A 423 -30.26 26.99 -14.14
C GLN A 423 -31.11 25.73 -14.38
N ASN A 424 -32.38 25.88 -14.75
CA ASN A 424 -33.27 24.77 -15.05
C ASN A 424 -34.38 25.18 -16.04
N GLY A 425 -34.24 24.77 -17.31
CA GLY A 425 -35.20 25.11 -18.37
C GLY A 425 -36.64 24.62 -18.13
N LYS A 426 -36.87 23.62 -17.26
CA LYS A 426 -38.23 23.15 -16.91
C LYS A 426 -39.03 24.21 -16.14
N ILE A 427 -38.35 25.17 -15.51
CA ILE A 427 -38.99 26.26 -14.77
C ILE A 427 -39.95 27.07 -15.65
N LEU A 428 -39.69 27.11 -16.96
CA LEU A 428 -40.51 27.76 -17.96
C LEU A 428 -42.02 27.43 -17.83
N GLN A 429 -42.38 26.20 -17.43
CA GLN A 429 -43.79 25.79 -17.28
C GLN A 429 -44.51 26.43 -16.08
N TYR A 430 -43.75 27.00 -15.13
CA TYR A 430 -44.26 27.63 -13.91
C TYR A 430 -44.21 29.16 -14.00
N LEU A 431 -43.62 29.72 -15.06
CA LEU A 431 -43.51 31.16 -15.22
C LEU A 431 -44.84 31.80 -15.65
N PRO A 432 -45.13 33.03 -15.19
CA PRO A 432 -46.30 33.76 -15.68
C PRO A 432 -46.20 34.03 -17.19
N GLN A 433 -47.29 33.78 -17.93
CA GLN A 433 -47.30 33.84 -19.40
C GLN A 433 -46.85 35.19 -19.98
N ASN A 434 -47.05 36.29 -19.25
CA ASN A 434 -46.65 37.64 -19.66
C ASN A 434 -45.13 37.88 -19.66
N PHE A 435 -44.33 37.01 -19.02
CA PHE A 435 -42.86 37.11 -19.01
C PHE A 435 -42.19 36.17 -20.01
N VAL A 436 -42.94 35.23 -20.59
CA VAL A 436 -42.41 34.29 -21.58
C VAL A 436 -42.20 35.00 -22.92
N SER A 437 -41.04 34.81 -23.53
CA SER A 437 -40.65 35.45 -24.80
C SER A 437 -39.71 34.54 -25.60
N ASP A 438 -39.52 34.83 -26.88
CA ASP A 438 -38.59 34.12 -27.78
C ASP A 438 -37.19 33.96 -27.19
N ALA A 439 -36.68 35.03 -26.56
CA ALA A 439 -35.38 35.03 -25.92
C ALA A 439 -35.33 34.10 -24.70
N LEU A 440 -36.40 34.02 -23.92
CA LEU A 440 -36.49 33.13 -22.77
C LEU A 440 -36.64 31.66 -23.20
N TYR A 441 -37.38 31.39 -24.29
CA TYR A 441 -37.46 30.06 -24.90
C TYR A 441 -36.09 29.58 -25.39
N LEU A 442 -35.31 30.47 -26.02
CA LEU A 442 -33.95 30.16 -26.45
C LEU A 442 -33.05 29.84 -25.26
N GLU A 443 -33.08 30.65 -24.20
CA GLU A 443 -32.29 30.40 -22.97
C GLU A 443 -32.70 29.09 -22.28
N ALA A 444 -34.00 28.77 -22.22
CA ALA A 444 -34.50 27.50 -21.68
C ALA A 444 -34.02 26.29 -22.50
N THR A 445 -33.95 26.47 -23.81
CA THR A 445 -33.50 25.44 -24.76
C THR A 445 -32.00 25.18 -24.59
N LYS A 446 -31.20 26.24 -24.40
CA LYS A 446 -29.75 26.16 -24.15
C LYS A 446 -29.41 25.49 -22.82
N SER A 447 -30.21 25.69 -21.77
CA SER A 447 -29.85 25.22 -20.42
C SER A 447 -29.92 23.71 -20.21
N ASN A 448 -30.87 23.00 -20.83
CA ASN A 448 -30.94 21.52 -20.71
C ASN A 448 -31.67 20.80 -21.87
N GLY A 449 -32.12 21.50 -22.92
CA GLY A 449 -32.85 20.89 -24.04
C GLY A 449 -34.22 20.27 -23.69
N VAL A 450 -34.51 19.90 -22.43
CA VAL A 450 -35.78 19.28 -22.00
C VAL A 450 -36.96 20.24 -22.16
N ALA A 451 -36.71 21.55 -22.08
CA ALA A 451 -37.73 22.56 -22.32
C ALA A 451 -38.20 22.62 -23.78
N PHE A 452 -37.40 22.12 -24.74
CA PHE A 452 -37.70 22.22 -26.17
C PHE A 452 -39.02 21.55 -26.56
N ASP A 453 -39.38 20.45 -25.91
CA ASP A 453 -40.67 19.76 -26.11
C ASP A 453 -41.86 20.60 -25.64
N LEU A 454 -41.65 21.47 -24.64
CA LEU A 454 -42.68 22.35 -24.08
C LEU A 454 -42.94 23.60 -24.93
N LEU A 455 -42.09 23.88 -25.92
CA LEU A 455 -42.25 25.05 -26.79
C LEU A 455 -43.45 24.85 -27.74
N PRO A 456 -44.35 25.83 -27.86
CA PRO A 456 -45.36 25.82 -28.91
C PRO A 456 -44.70 25.80 -30.31
N GLU A 457 -45.36 25.15 -31.27
CA GLU A 457 -44.83 24.94 -32.63
C GLU A 457 -44.42 26.24 -33.36
N GLU A 458 -45.07 27.35 -33.05
CA GLU A 458 -44.75 28.67 -33.61
C GLU A 458 -43.38 29.22 -33.15
N TYR A 459 -42.90 28.80 -31.98
CA TYR A 459 -41.62 29.22 -31.40
C TYR A 459 -40.47 28.24 -31.68
N LYS A 460 -40.73 27.10 -32.32
CA LYS A 460 -39.68 26.18 -32.81
C LYS A 460 -39.09 26.69 -34.12
N THR A 461 -38.40 27.83 -34.04
CA THR A 461 -37.69 28.43 -35.18
C THR A 461 -36.47 27.59 -35.58
N TYR A 462 -35.94 27.81 -36.79
CA TYR A 462 -34.74 27.11 -37.26
C TYR A 462 -33.57 27.25 -36.29
N GLU A 463 -33.31 28.46 -35.79
CA GLU A 463 -32.22 28.75 -34.84
C GLU A 463 -32.40 28.04 -33.50
N ILE A 464 -33.61 28.08 -32.92
CA ILE A 464 -33.90 27.38 -31.65
C ILE A 464 -33.75 25.86 -31.84
N CYS A 465 -34.17 25.31 -32.99
CA CYS A 465 -34.01 23.89 -33.28
C CYS A 465 -32.54 23.47 -33.38
N ILE A 466 -31.67 24.29 -33.99
CA ILE A 466 -30.22 24.03 -34.04
C ILE A 466 -29.65 23.97 -32.62
N GLU A 467 -29.88 25.00 -31.81
CA GLU A 467 -29.36 25.07 -30.44
C GLU A 467 -29.91 23.93 -29.57
N ALA A 468 -31.20 23.58 -29.71
CA ALA A 468 -31.83 22.47 -29.01
C ALA A 468 -31.14 21.13 -29.24
N VAL A 469 -30.82 20.83 -30.50
CA VAL A 469 -30.19 19.56 -30.91
C VAL A 469 -28.71 19.54 -30.56
N VAL A 470 -28.02 20.67 -30.70
CA VAL A 470 -26.60 20.84 -30.33
C VAL A 470 -26.38 20.55 -28.85
N HIS A 471 -27.26 21.04 -27.97
CA HIS A 471 -27.16 20.78 -26.53
C HIS A 471 -27.72 19.41 -26.12
N ASN A 472 -28.77 18.92 -26.79
CA ASN A 472 -29.36 17.61 -26.51
C ASN A 472 -29.82 16.91 -27.81
N PRO A 473 -29.06 15.91 -28.30
CA PRO A 473 -29.37 15.17 -29.53
C PRO A 473 -30.79 14.59 -29.61
N THR A 474 -31.36 14.20 -28.45
CA THR A 474 -32.70 13.60 -28.39
C THR A 474 -33.81 14.54 -28.84
N ASN A 475 -33.55 15.85 -28.86
CA ASN A 475 -34.50 16.86 -29.33
C ASN A 475 -34.80 16.80 -30.82
N LEU A 476 -33.96 16.12 -31.60
CA LEU A 476 -34.16 15.97 -33.05
C LEU A 476 -35.56 15.41 -33.38
N ARG A 477 -36.12 14.55 -32.52
CA ARG A 477 -37.47 13.98 -32.67
C ARG A 477 -38.59 15.02 -32.61
N PHE A 478 -38.36 16.14 -31.92
CA PHE A 478 -39.34 17.22 -31.72
C PHE A 478 -39.16 18.38 -32.70
N VAL A 479 -38.12 18.34 -33.53
CA VAL A 479 -37.87 19.35 -34.58
C VAL A 479 -38.94 19.22 -35.67
N PRO A 480 -39.62 20.31 -36.06
CA PRO A 480 -40.57 20.29 -37.16
C PRO A 480 -39.92 19.85 -38.47
N ASP A 481 -40.60 19.00 -39.25
CA ASP A 481 -40.03 18.44 -40.50
C ASP A 481 -39.64 19.51 -41.53
N LYS A 482 -40.29 20.68 -41.51
CA LYS A 482 -39.90 21.86 -42.31
C LYS A 482 -38.46 22.32 -42.09
N HIS A 483 -37.85 21.99 -40.95
CA HIS A 483 -36.49 22.39 -40.59
C HIS A 483 -35.46 21.27 -40.78
N LYS A 484 -35.87 20.01 -40.97
CA LYS A 484 -34.98 18.84 -41.17
C LYS A 484 -34.47 18.75 -42.62
N VAL A 485 -33.84 19.80 -43.09
CA VAL A 485 -33.17 19.86 -44.41
C VAL A 485 -31.68 19.51 -44.27
N ASP A 486 -31.00 19.13 -45.36
CA ASP A 486 -29.59 18.70 -45.32
C ASP A 486 -28.67 19.68 -44.56
N ASN A 487 -28.85 20.98 -44.77
CA ASN A 487 -28.06 22.03 -44.11
C ASN A 487 -28.24 22.04 -42.58
N PHE A 488 -29.42 21.66 -42.07
CA PHE A 488 -29.67 21.56 -40.63
C PHE A 488 -28.74 20.53 -39.97
N TYR A 489 -28.63 19.35 -40.57
CA TYR A 489 -27.77 18.28 -40.07
C TYR A 489 -26.28 18.64 -40.12
N ILE A 490 -25.85 19.32 -41.18
CA ILE A 490 -24.47 19.78 -41.33
C ILE A 490 -24.14 20.86 -40.29
N GLU A 491 -25.02 21.84 -40.11
CA GLU A 491 -24.80 22.95 -39.16
C GLU A 491 -24.78 22.45 -37.71
N THR A 492 -25.72 21.56 -37.34
CA THR A 492 -25.73 20.93 -36.01
C THR A 492 -24.46 20.13 -35.74
N PHE A 493 -23.98 19.33 -36.71
CA PHE A 493 -22.72 18.59 -36.58
C PHE A 493 -21.51 19.51 -36.38
N ASN A 494 -21.42 20.60 -37.14
CA ASN A 494 -20.30 21.55 -37.02
C ASN A 494 -20.26 22.25 -35.65
N LYS A 495 -21.41 22.37 -34.97
CA LYS A 495 -21.50 22.89 -33.60
C LYS A 495 -21.26 21.81 -32.54
N ASN A 496 -21.70 20.58 -32.78
CA ASN A 496 -21.46 19.44 -31.90
C ASN A 496 -21.21 18.15 -32.70
N HIS A 497 -19.93 17.78 -32.81
CA HIS A 497 -19.49 16.62 -33.59
C HIS A 497 -20.04 15.28 -33.07
N HIS A 498 -20.50 15.20 -31.82
CA HIS A 498 -21.10 13.98 -31.26
C HIS A 498 -22.44 13.62 -31.90
N LEU A 499 -23.03 14.52 -32.69
CA LEU A 499 -24.28 14.31 -33.43
C LEU A 499 -24.11 13.48 -34.72
N LEU A 500 -22.90 13.01 -35.04
CA LEU A 500 -22.64 12.23 -36.26
C LEU A 500 -23.67 11.11 -36.51
N TRP A 501 -24.04 10.40 -35.45
CA TRP A 501 -24.96 9.25 -35.54
C TRP A 501 -26.43 9.65 -35.74
N GLU A 502 -26.78 10.91 -35.48
CA GLU A 502 -28.11 11.48 -35.74
C GLU A 502 -28.28 11.99 -37.18
N ILE A 503 -27.17 12.24 -37.89
CA ILE A 503 -27.18 12.63 -39.30
C ILE A 503 -27.65 11.44 -40.15
N PRO A 504 -28.55 11.62 -41.14
CA PRO A 504 -28.91 10.59 -42.10
C PRO A 504 -27.68 9.98 -42.77
N GLU A 505 -27.63 8.64 -42.91
CA GLU A 505 -26.46 7.93 -43.45
C GLU A 505 -26.03 8.44 -44.83
N ALA A 506 -26.99 8.80 -45.69
CA ALA A 506 -26.74 9.36 -47.02
C ALA A 506 -25.99 10.71 -47.01
N LEU A 507 -26.02 11.45 -45.90
CA LEU A 507 -25.36 12.75 -45.74
C LEU A 507 -24.01 12.65 -45.02
N ARG A 508 -23.68 11.49 -44.43
CA ARG A 508 -22.41 11.32 -43.70
C ARG A 508 -21.25 11.19 -44.67
N THR A 509 -20.23 12.02 -44.49
CA THR A 509 -18.98 11.96 -45.28
C THR A 509 -17.84 11.35 -44.46
N CYS A 510 -16.80 10.85 -45.13
CA CYS A 510 -15.61 10.35 -44.44
C CYS A 510 -14.92 11.43 -43.61
N GLU A 511 -14.98 12.70 -44.03
CA GLU A 511 -14.46 13.84 -43.28
C GLU A 511 -15.19 14.02 -41.93
N MET A 512 -16.52 13.87 -41.90
CA MET A 512 -17.28 13.92 -40.65
C MET A 512 -16.86 12.80 -39.67
N TYR A 513 -16.58 11.59 -40.18
CA TYR A 513 -16.05 10.51 -39.35
C TYR A 513 -14.67 10.86 -38.77
N TYR A 514 -13.78 11.47 -39.55
CA TYR A 514 -12.45 11.87 -39.07
C TYR A 514 -12.53 12.94 -37.99
N ILE A 515 -13.32 13.99 -38.20
CA ILE A 515 -13.54 15.06 -37.22
C ILE A 515 -14.11 14.48 -35.92
N PHE A 516 -15.12 13.61 -36.02
CA PHE A 516 -15.72 12.97 -34.86
C PHE A 516 -14.72 12.11 -34.08
N ILE A 517 -13.88 11.32 -34.76
CA ILE A 517 -12.85 10.51 -34.11
C ILE A 517 -11.84 11.41 -33.39
N GLN A 518 -11.29 12.43 -34.05
CA GLN A 518 -10.31 13.33 -33.43
C GLN A 518 -10.86 13.98 -32.16
N GLN A 519 -12.07 14.52 -32.23
CA GLN A 519 -12.72 15.17 -31.08
C GLN A 519 -13.03 14.18 -29.95
N THR A 520 -13.39 12.95 -30.31
CA THR A 520 -13.59 11.86 -29.33
C THR A 520 -12.27 11.51 -28.65
N ILE A 521 -11.18 11.38 -29.40
CA ILE A 521 -9.84 11.10 -28.87
C ILE A 521 -9.39 12.20 -27.91
N ASP A 522 -9.51 13.46 -28.31
CA ASP A 522 -9.11 14.61 -27.49
C ASP A 522 -9.92 14.68 -26.18
N SER A 523 -11.20 14.31 -26.24
CA SER A 523 -12.06 14.20 -25.05
C SER A 523 -11.64 13.03 -24.16
N LEU A 524 -11.28 11.88 -24.74
CA LEU A 524 -10.85 10.69 -24.01
C LEU A 524 -9.46 10.84 -23.37
N LYS A 525 -8.54 11.61 -23.97
CA LYS A 525 -7.25 11.95 -23.34
C LYS A 525 -7.42 12.62 -21.98
N LYS A 526 -8.50 13.37 -21.77
CA LYS A 526 -8.84 13.98 -20.47
C LYS A 526 -9.41 12.99 -19.45
N ARG A 527 -9.86 11.80 -19.87
CA ARG A 527 -10.53 10.78 -19.03
C ARG A 527 -10.13 9.36 -19.47
N PRO A 528 -8.95 8.84 -19.04
CA PRO A 528 -8.35 7.61 -19.57
C PRO A 528 -9.18 6.32 -19.38
N SER A 529 -10.10 6.28 -18.42
CA SER A 529 -10.92 5.08 -18.15
C SER A 529 -11.89 4.70 -19.29
N TYR A 530 -12.05 5.57 -20.30
CA TYR A 530 -13.05 5.40 -21.36
C TYR A 530 -12.52 4.90 -22.71
N PHE A 531 -11.23 4.57 -22.83
CA PHE A 531 -10.63 4.07 -24.08
C PHE A 531 -11.37 2.84 -24.67
N ARG A 532 -11.97 1.97 -23.85
CA ARG A 532 -12.70 0.79 -24.33
C ARG A 532 -13.85 1.12 -25.30
N LYS A 533 -14.48 2.30 -25.14
CA LYS A 533 -15.61 2.73 -25.98
C LYS A 533 -15.19 3.12 -27.41
N ILE A 534 -13.92 3.48 -27.65
CA ILE A 534 -13.49 3.95 -28.97
C ILE A 534 -13.41 2.81 -30.00
N HIS A 535 -13.08 1.60 -29.56
CA HIS A 535 -12.99 0.45 -30.46
C HIS A 535 -14.35 0.07 -31.08
N ASP A 536 -15.44 0.20 -30.32
CA ASP A 536 -16.80 -0.04 -30.83
C ASP A 536 -17.22 1.02 -31.84
N ILE A 537 -16.81 2.27 -31.62
CA ILE A 537 -17.01 3.38 -32.57
C ILE A 537 -16.28 3.07 -33.88
N ILE A 538 -14.99 2.68 -33.81
CA ILE A 538 -14.15 2.36 -34.98
C ILE A 538 -14.78 1.24 -35.83
N LYS A 539 -15.38 0.23 -35.20
CA LYS A 539 -16.06 -0.86 -35.91
C LYS A 539 -17.29 -0.40 -36.70
N ARG A 540 -17.99 0.63 -36.23
CA ARG A 540 -19.19 1.19 -36.89
C ARG A 540 -18.85 2.07 -38.09
N ILE A 541 -17.59 2.42 -38.29
CA ILE A 541 -17.18 3.31 -39.39
C ILE A 541 -17.13 2.50 -40.70
N PRO A 542 -17.77 3.02 -41.78
CA PRO A 542 -17.76 2.36 -43.09
C PRO A 542 -16.35 2.09 -43.60
N ASN A 543 -16.13 0.92 -44.21
CA ASN A 543 -14.80 0.52 -44.68
C ASN A 543 -14.24 1.46 -45.77
N ASN A 544 -15.10 2.04 -46.62
CA ASN A 544 -14.68 3.04 -47.61
C ASN A 544 -14.18 4.35 -46.98
N CYS A 545 -14.42 4.58 -45.69
CA CYS A 545 -13.87 5.71 -44.94
C CYS A 545 -12.62 5.35 -44.13
N LYS A 546 -12.16 4.09 -44.12
CA LYS A 546 -10.92 3.71 -43.42
C LYS A 546 -9.70 3.93 -44.33
N SER A 547 -9.42 5.20 -44.62
CA SER A 547 -8.29 5.59 -45.48
C SER A 547 -6.95 5.63 -44.74
N TYR A 548 -5.88 5.99 -45.44
CA TYR A 548 -4.58 6.32 -44.83
C TYR A 548 -4.72 7.32 -43.65
N GLN A 549 -5.49 8.39 -43.83
CA GLN A 549 -5.69 9.43 -42.80
C GLN A 549 -6.36 8.88 -41.55
N PHE A 550 -7.30 7.95 -41.73
CA PHE A 550 -7.98 7.28 -40.63
C PHE A 550 -6.99 6.49 -39.76
N TYR A 551 -6.16 5.65 -40.38
CA TYR A 551 -5.20 4.83 -39.65
C TYR A 551 -4.07 5.65 -39.04
N LEU A 552 -3.63 6.73 -39.70
CA LEU A 552 -2.65 7.66 -39.15
C LEU A 552 -3.13 8.26 -37.82
N ILE A 553 -4.35 8.79 -37.78
CA ILE A 553 -4.95 9.35 -36.54
C ILE A 553 -4.99 8.30 -35.42
N LEU A 554 -5.35 7.06 -35.73
CA LEU A 554 -5.45 6.01 -34.71
C LEU A 554 -4.09 5.57 -34.17
N LEU A 555 -3.07 5.47 -35.03
CA LEU A 555 -1.70 5.11 -34.65
C LEU A 555 -1.04 6.24 -33.85
N GLU A 556 -1.22 7.49 -34.26
CA GLU A 556 -0.71 8.68 -33.55
C GLU A 556 -1.21 8.78 -32.10
N ASN A 557 -2.35 8.16 -31.81
CA ASN A 557 -2.99 8.21 -30.51
C ASN A 557 -2.99 6.86 -29.77
N ASN A 558 -2.18 5.89 -30.22
CA ASN A 558 -2.06 4.55 -29.60
C ASN A 558 -3.37 3.78 -29.47
N ILE A 559 -4.32 4.00 -30.38
CA ILE A 559 -5.63 3.34 -30.36
C ILE A 559 -5.63 2.03 -31.14
N THR A 560 -4.79 1.93 -32.17
CA THR A 560 -4.63 0.72 -32.96
C THR A 560 -3.15 0.35 -33.07
N SER A 561 -2.86 -0.90 -33.38
CA SER A 561 -1.50 -1.36 -33.65
C SER A 561 -1.32 -1.56 -35.16
N LEU A 562 -0.08 -1.46 -35.65
CA LEU A 562 0.22 -1.66 -37.07
C LEU A 562 -0.24 -3.03 -37.61
N LYS A 563 -0.33 -4.04 -36.74
CA LYS A 563 -0.86 -5.37 -37.06
C LYS A 563 -2.31 -5.35 -37.55
N ASP A 564 -3.11 -4.40 -37.09
CA ASP A 564 -4.54 -4.28 -37.39
C ASP A 564 -4.80 -3.40 -38.64
N VAL A 565 -3.75 -2.76 -39.17
CA VAL A 565 -3.81 -1.94 -40.38
C VAL A 565 -3.75 -2.86 -41.60
N PRO A 566 -4.69 -2.77 -42.56
CA PRO A 566 -4.63 -3.51 -43.82
C PRO A 566 -3.34 -3.22 -44.59
N ASP A 567 -2.77 -4.24 -45.23
CA ASP A 567 -1.47 -4.12 -45.92
C ASP A 567 -1.47 -3.04 -47.02
N GLU A 568 -2.62 -2.81 -47.67
CA GLU A 568 -2.80 -1.75 -48.68
C GLU A 568 -2.62 -0.31 -48.14
N HIS A 569 -2.67 -0.13 -46.82
CA HIS A 569 -2.48 1.15 -46.15
C HIS A 569 -1.14 1.28 -45.43
N LYS A 570 -0.32 0.23 -45.38
CA LYS A 570 1.01 0.25 -44.76
C LYS A 570 2.02 0.95 -45.68
N THR A 571 1.94 2.28 -45.76
CA THR A 571 2.96 3.09 -46.44
C THR A 571 4.17 3.28 -45.53
N TYR A 572 5.28 3.77 -46.10
CA TYR A 572 6.48 4.13 -45.34
C TYR A 572 6.17 5.11 -44.20
N GLU A 573 5.39 6.16 -44.48
CA GLU A 573 5.03 7.21 -43.51
C GLU A 573 4.18 6.65 -42.36
N LEU A 574 3.23 5.76 -42.67
CA LEU A 574 2.38 5.14 -41.67
C LEU A 574 3.16 4.16 -40.78
N CYS A 575 4.09 3.41 -41.37
CA CYS A 575 5.02 2.56 -40.64
C CYS A 575 5.92 3.40 -39.72
N LEU A 576 6.44 4.53 -40.21
CA LEU A 576 7.27 5.45 -39.44
C LEU A 576 6.49 6.03 -38.24
N ALA A 577 5.24 6.47 -38.45
CA ALA A 577 4.38 6.94 -37.36
C ALA A 577 4.13 5.85 -36.31
N ALA A 578 3.87 4.61 -36.76
CA ALA A 578 3.66 3.48 -35.86
C ALA A 578 4.89 3.18 -34.98
N VAL A 579 6.09 3.11 -35.57
CA VAL A 579 7.32 2.80 -34.81
C VAL A 579 7.76 3.95 -33.90
N THR A 580 7.42 5.19 -34.26
CA THR A 580 7.69 6.37 -33.44
C THR A 580 6.91 6.30 -32.13
N ASN A 581 5.69 5.74 -32.15
CA ASN A 581 4.88 5.60 -30.95
C ASN A 581 5.09 4.29 -30.20
N ASN A 582 5.35 3.19 -30.92
CA ASN A 582 5.65 1.89 -30.32
C ASN A 582 6.77 1.19 -31.10
N GLY A 583 7.95 1.06 -30.48
CA GLY A 583 9.12 0.43 -31.11
C GLY A 583 8.86 -1.00 -31.60
N ASP A 584 8.00 -1.76 -30.91
CA ASP A 584 7.64 -3.14 -31.26
C ASP A 584 6.78 -3.24 -32.52
N ALA A 585 6.20 -2.12 -32.99
CA ALA A 585 5.48 -2.08 -34.26
C ALA A 585 6.38 -2.49 -35.45
N LEU A 586 7.71 -2.46 -35.29
CA LEU A 586 8.68 -2.90 -36.29
C LEU A 586 8.42 -4.34 -36.77
N GLU A 587 7.89 -5.21 -35.92
CA GLU A 587 7.52 -6.59 -36.26
C GLU A 587 6.58 -6.62 -37.48
N TYR A 588 5.61 -5.70 -37.52
CA TYR A 588 4.54 -5.65 -38.51
C TYR A 588 4.83 -4.75 -39.72
N VAL A 589 6.00 -4.09 -39.73
CA VAL A 589 6.46 -3.28 -40.86
C VAL A 589 6.82 -4.21 -42.03
N PRO A 590 6.31 -3.97 -43.25
CA PRO A 590 6.73 -4.70 -44.44
C PRO A 590 8.24 -4.65 -44.62
N ASP A 591 8.86 -5.76 -45.03
CA ASP A 591 10.33 -5.86 -45.12
C ASP A 591 10.96 -4.84 -46.08
N GLU A 592 10.21 -4.38 -47.08
CA GLU A 592 10.61 -3.30 -47.98
C GLU A 592 10.80 -1.94 -47.29
N TYR A 593 10.08 -1.69 -46.19
CA TYR A 593 10.16 -0.45 -45.42
C TYR A 593 11.07 -0.53 -44.18
N LYS A 594 11.59 -1.72 -43.82
CA LYS A 594 12.60 -1.90 -42.76
C LYS A 594 13.97 -1.35 -43.15
N THR A 595 14.02 -0.05 -43.40
CA THR A 595 15.21 0.76 -43.64
C THR A 595 15.95 1.02 -42.33
N TYR A 596 17.22 1.42 -42.42
CA TYR A 596 18.00 1.77 -41.24
C TYR A 596 17.32 2.85 -40.38
N ASP A 597 16.68 3.84 -41.02
CA ASP A 597 16.02 4.94 -40.32
C ASP A 597 14.81 4.47 -39.50
N ILE A 598 13.94 3.64 -40.07
CA ILE A 598 12.81 3.04 -39.33
C ILE A 598 13.34 2.17 -38.19
N CYS A 599 14.32 1.31 -38.44
CA CYS A 599 14.93 0.48 -37.41
C CYS A 599 15.57 1.30 -36.28
N LEU A 600 16.22 2.42 -36.60
CA LEU A 600 16.82 3.32 -35.63
C LEU A 600 15.75 3.98 -34.74
N VAL A 601 14.66 4.45 -35.33
CA VAL A 601 13.53 5.03 -34.58
C VAL A 601 12.92 3.97 -33.66
N SER A 602 12.67 2.75 -34.18
CA SER A 602 12.13 1.65 -33.38
C SER A 602 13.01 1.31 -32.17
N VAL A 603 14.31 1.12 -32.39
CA VAL A 603 15.26 0.71 -31.33
C VAL A 603 15.50 1.81 -30.31
N LYS A 604 15.43 3.09 -30.72
CA LYS A 604 15.47 4.23 -29.79
C LYS A 604 14.24 4.28 -28.88
N ASN A 605 13.10 3.82 -29.38
CA ASN A 605 11.85 3.80 -28.63
C ASN A 605 11.75 2.56 -27.71
N ALA A 606 12.16 1.39 -28.20
CA ALA A 606 12.21 0.14 -27.43
C ALA A 606 13.43 -0.71 -27.84
N GLY A 607 14.34 -0.99 -26.92
CA GLY A 607 15.58 -1.71 -27.22
C GLY A 607 15.35 -3.14 -27.71
N TRP A 608 14.26 -3.78 -27.29
CA TRP A 608 13.87 -5.14 -27.73
C TRP A 608 13.44 -5.21 -29.20
N ALA A 609 13.12 -4.06 -29.82
CA ALA A 609 12.83 -3.99 -31.25
C ALA A 609 14.02 -4.44 -32.12
N LEU A 610 15.24 -4.51 -31.58
CA LEU A 610 16.42 -5.05 -32.26
C LEU A 610 16.20 -6.47 -32.80
N SER A 611 15.40 -7.29 -32.09
CA SER A 611 15.03 -8.65 -32.52
C SER A 611 14.38 -8.67 -33.92
N HIS A 612 13.59 -7.64 -34.24
CA HIS A 612 12.90 -7.49 -35.52
C HIS A 612 13.71 -6.72 -36.59
N VAL A 613 14.87 -6.16 -36.22
CA VAL A 613 15.77 -5.47 -37.17
C VAL A 613 16.46 -6.49 -38.08
N PRO A 614 16.42 -6.32 -39.42
CA PRO A 614 17.15 -7.18 -40.35
C PRO A 614 18.66 -7.20 -40.06
N ASN A 615 19.29 -8.37 -40.14
CA ASN A 615 20.73 -8.54 -39.85
C ASN A 615 21.65 -7.57 -40.61
N LYS A 616 21.26 -7.13 -41.82
CA LYS A 616 21.99 -6.14 -42.62
C LYS A 616 22.06 -4.74 -41.97
N HIS A 617 21.14 -4.42 -41.07
CA HIS A 617 21.03 -3.12 -40.40
C HIS A 617 21.49 -3.15 -38.93
N ARG A 618 21.82 -4.32 -38.37
CA ARG A 618 22.40 -4.45 -37.03
C ARG A 618 23.87 -3.98 -37.03
N THR A 619 24.08 -2.67 -36.93
CA THR A 619 25.40 -2.04 -36.75
C THR A 619 25.80 -2.02 -35.29
N TYR A 620 27.08 -1.83 -35.00
CA TYR A 620 27.55 -1.67 -33.61
C TYR A 620 26.82 -0.53 -32.90
N GLU A 621 26.65 0.62 -33.57
CA GLU A 621 25.94 1.78 -33.05
C GLU A 621 24.48 1.45 -32.69
N LEU A 622 23.75 0.77 -33.57
CA LEU A 622 22.36 0.41 -33.33
C LEU A 622 22.22 -0.61 -32.18
N CYS A 623 23.14 -1.59 -32.11
CA CYS A 623 23.18 -2.55 -31.02
C CYS A 623 23.50 -1.88 -29.67
N LEU A 624 24.39 -0.88 -29.65
CA LEU A 624 24.69 -0.11 -28.44
C LEU A 624 23.48 0.73 -27.98
N ILE A 625 22.75 1.34 -28.92
CA ILE A 625 21.49 2.04 -28.60
C ILE A 625 20.48 1.04 -28.00
N ALA A 626 20.36 -0.16 -28.57
CA ALA A 626 19.45 -1.19 -28.06
C ALA A 626 19.79 -1.55 -26.61
N ILE A 627 21.06 -1.84 -26.28
CA ILE A 627 21.50 -2.14 -24.91
C ILE A 627 21.15 -1.00 -23.95
N ASN A 628 21.33 0.25 -24.37
CA ASN A 628 20.99 1.40 -23.56
C ASN A 628 19.48 1.59 -23.32
N GLN A 629 18.64 0.95 -24.14
CA GLN A 629 17.19 0.88 -24.05
C GLN A 629 16.71 -0.52 -23.59
N ASP A 630 17.50 -1.17 -22.74
CA ASP A 630 17.24 -2.49 -22.14
C ASP A 630 17.12 -3.67 -23.12
N GLY A 631 17.57 -3.48 -24.36
CA GLY A 631 17.72 -4.49 -25.42
C GLY A 631 18.30 -5.83 -24.96
N HIS A 632 17.80 -6.95 -25.49
CA HIS A 632 18.38 -8.27 -25.18
C HIS A 632 19.73 -8.47 -25.86
N LEU A 633 20.72 -8.97 -25.10
CA LEU A 633 22.05 -9.27 -25.63
C LEU A 633 22.02 -10.39 -26.68
N GLU A 634 21.03 -11.29 -26.61
CA GLU A 634 20.87 -12.42 -27.55
C GLU A 634 20.61 -11.96 -28.98
N ASP A 635 19.92 -10.82 -29.15
CA ASP A 635 19.63 -10.24 -30.47
C ASP A 635 20.85 -9.60 -31.12
N ILE A 636 21.95 -9.40 -30.38
CA ILE A 636 23.16 -8.81 -30.91
C ILE A 636 23.98 -9.89 -31.63
N PRO A 637 24.38 -9.69 -32.88
CA PRO A 637 25.26 -10.62 -33.58
C PRO A 637 26.55 -10.86 -32.79
N ASN A 638 26.97 -12.12 -32.62
CA ASN A 638 28.18 -12.46 -31.84
C ASN A 638 29.44 -11.68 -32.27
N LYS A 639 29.57 -11.36 -33.56
CA LYS A 639 30.67 -10.54 -34.10
C LYS A 639 30.72 -9.09 -33.55
N LEU A 640 29.63 -8.59 -32.96
CA LEU A 640 29.48 -7.25 -32.42
C LEU A 640 29.50 -7.22 -30.89
N LYS A 641 29.53 -8.37 -30.22
CA LYS A 641 29.64 -8.48 -28.76
C LYS A 641 31.09 -8.22 -28.33
N THR A 642 31.55 -6.99 -28.50
CA THR A 642 32.88 -6.57 -28.07
C THR A 642 32.92 -6.38 -26.56
N PHE A 643 34.13 -6.32 -25.99
CA PHE A 643 34.33 -6.04 -24.56
C PHE A 643 33.57 -4.78 -24.13
N GLU A 644 33.66 -3.71 -24.92
CA GLU A 644 33.05 -2.41 -24.63
C GLU A 644 31.52 -2.52 -24.58
N LEU A 645 30.90 -3.19 -25.55
CA LEU A 645 29.44 -3.35 -25.57
C LEU A 645 28.94 -4.22 -24.40
N CYS A 646 29.66 -5.32 -24.10
CA CYS A 646 29.33 -6.18 -22.98
C CYS A 646 29.51 -5.49 -21.63
N ALA A 647 30.54 -4.64 -21.49
CA ALA A 647 30.73 -3.83 -20.29
C ALA A 647 29.58 -2.83 -20.11
N GLU A 648 29.13 -2.16 -21.18
CA GLU A 648 27.95 -1.27 -21.12
C GLU A 648 26.66 -2.05 -20.79
N ALA A 649 26.51 -3.28 -21.28
CA ALA A 649 25.37 -4.12 -20.93
C ALA A 649 25.35 -4.50 -19.44
N ILE A 650 26.49 -4.88 -18.87
CA ILE A 650 26.64 -5.14 -17.42
C ILE A 650 26.37 -3.89 -16.62
N LYS A 651 26.78 -2.72 -17.12
CA LYS A 651 26.52 -1.47 -16.42
C LYS A 651 25.04 -1.11 -16.30
N LYS A 652 24.20 -1.66 -17.17
CA LYS A 652 22.74 -1.45 -17.16
C LYS A 652 22.04 -2.49 -16.32
N ASP A 653 22.48 -3.73 -16.43
CA ASP A 653 21.88 -4.87 -15.78
C ASP A 653 22.99 -5.87 -15.49
N PRO A 654 23.44 -5.93 -14.22
CA PRO A 654 24.66 -6.63 -13.88
C PRO A 654 24.47 -8.16 -13.90
N ASP A 655 23.23 -8.67 -13.83
CA ASP A 655 22.92 -10.10 -13.99
C ASP A 655 23.22 -10.63 -15.40
N ARG A 656 23.29 -9.74 -16.40
CA ARG A 656 23.72 -10.10 -17.77
C ARG A 656 25.10 -10.72 -17.80
N ILE A 657 25.91 -10.51 -16.76
CA ILE A 657 27.22 -11.16 -16.61
C ILE A 657 27.16 -12.67 -16.80
N GLN A 658 26.08 -13.34 -16.37
CA GLN A 658 25.88 -14.78 -16.55
C GLN A 658 25.97 -15.20 -18.02
N SER A 659 25.34 -14.44 -18.91
CA SER A 659 25.32 -14.69 -20.35
C SER A 659 26.59 -14.20 -21.07
N ILE A 660 27.27 -13.21 -20.48
CA ILE A 660 28.43 -12.52 -21.07
C ILE A 660 29.73 -13.28 -20.78
N LEU A 661 29.92 -13.81 -19.57
CA LEU A 661 31.15 -14.48 -19.17
C LEU A 661 31.62 -15.59 -20.12
N PRO A 662 30.74 -16.47 -20.64
CA PRO A 662 31.14 -17.51 -21.58
C PRO A 662 31.70 -17.00 -22.92
N LEU A 663 31.48 -15.72 -23.26
CA LEU A 663 31.95 -15.10 -24.50
C LEU A 663 33.42 -14.70 -24.46
N PHE A 664 34.01 -14.59 -23.26
CA PHE A 664 35.39 -14.16 -23.05
C PHE A 664 36.24 -15.32 -22.55
N HIS A 665 37.50 -15.36 -23.00
CA HIS A 665 38.45 -16.42 -22.62
C HIS A 665 39.71 -15.88 -21.96
N ASP A 666 39.97 -14.58 -22.04
CA ASP A 666 41.10 -13.95 -21.37
C ASP A 666 40.72 -13.52 -19.95
N GLU A 667 41.63 -13.82 -19.00
CA GLU A 667 41.38 -13.57 -17.58
C GLU A 667 41.20 -12.08 -17.25
N LYS A 668 41.86 -11.20 -18.01
CA LYS A 668 41.81 -9.75 -17.78
C LYS A 668 40.40 -9.19 -18.06
N SER A 669 39.80 -9.55 -19.19
CA SER A 669 38.46 -9.11 -19.55
C SER A 669 37.41 -9.67 -18.59
N ILE A 670 37.50 -10.96 -18.29
CA ILE A 670 36.61 -11.61 -17.32
C ILE A 670 36.67 -10.89 -15.96
N TYR A 671 37.88 -10.64 -15.45
CA TYR A 671 38.06 -9.93 -14.19
C TYR A 671 37.40 -8.55 -14.19
N GLN A 672 37.62 -7.75 -15.24
CA GLN A 672 37.09 -6.40 -15.33
C GLN A 672 35.55 -6.39 -15.44
N LEU A 673 34.96 -7.34 -16.17
CA LEU A 673 33.50 -7.48 -16.25
C LEU A 673 32.89 -7.90 -14.90
N CYS A 674 33.52 -8.85 -14.20
CA CYS A 674 33.13 -9.24 -12.83
C CYS A 674 33.23 -8.07 -11.85
N LEU A 675 34.34 -7.33 -11.88
CA LEU A 675 34.55 -6.17 -11.03
C LEU A 675 33.46 -5.11 -11.27
N GLU A 676 33.13 -4.84 -12.53
CA GLU A 676 32.09 -3.87 -12.87
C GLU A 676 30.69 -4.32 -12.44
N ALA A 677 30.36 -5.61 -12.57
CA ALA A 677 29.07 -6.15 -12.13
C ALA A 677 28.92 -6.10 -10.59
N VAL A 678 29.95 -6.53 -9.85
CA VAL A 678 29.93 -6.54 -8.37
C VAL A 678 29.86 -5.12 -7.79
N LYS A 679 30.44 -4.12 -8.46
CA LYS A 679 30.26 -2.71 -8.07
C LYS A 679 28.80 -2.27 -8.06
N GLN A 680 27.96 -2.85 -8.92
CA GLN A 680 26.56 -2.49 -9.03
C GLN A 680 25.68 -3.34 -8.13
N ASP A 681 25.94 -4.64 -8.09
CA ASP A 681 25.26 -5.57 -7.20
C ASP A 681 26.26 -6.56 -6.58
N VAL A 682 26.45 -6.44 -5.27
CA VAL A 682 27.34 -7.30 -4.49
C VAL A 682 26.90 -8.76 -4.51
N SER A 683 25.61 -9.04 -4.71
CA SER A 683 25.07 -10.40 -4.73
C SER A 683 25.71 -11.29 -5.81
N ILE A 684 26.13 -10.67 -6.93
CA ILE A 684 26.78 -11.31 -8.09
C ILE A 684 28.08 -12.00 -7.70
N LEU A 685 28.76 -11.50 -6.66
CA LEU A 685 29.97 -12.09 -6.10
C LEU A 685 29.79 -13.56 -5.75
N PHE A 686 28.61 -13.94 -5.26
CA PHE A 686 28.29 -15.29 -4.80
C PHE A 686 27.85 -16.22 -5.93
N TRP A 687 27.18 -15.68 -6.95
CA TRP A 687 26.49 -16.49 -7.97
C TRP A 687 27.30 -16.67 -9.25
N TYR A 688 27.99 -15.62 -9.72
CA TYR A 688 28.53 -15.59 -11.08
C TYR A 688 30.03 -15.35 -11.16
N VAL A 689 30.66 -14.79 -10.12
CA VAL A 689 32.10 -14.52 -10.12
C VAL A 689 32.90 -15.83 -9.96
N PRO A 690 33.86 -16.14 -10.86
CA PRO A 690 34.75 -17.27 -10.69
C PRO A 690 35.54 -17.20 -9.37
N PHE A 691 35.60 -18.29 -8.61
CA PHE A 691 36.19 -18.35 -7.26
C PHE A 691 37.57 -17.70 -7.14
N LYS A 692 38.40 -17.82 -8.18
CA LYS A 692 39.75 -17.24 -8.23
C LYS A 692 39.80 -15.70 -8.15
N PHE A 693 38.71 -15.01 -8.49
CA PHE A 693 38.62 -13.54 -8.49
C PHE A 693 37.94 -12.96 -7.25
N ILE A 694 37.23 -13.78 -6.47
CA ILE A 694 36.41 -13.33 -5.33
C ILE A 694 37.25 -12.52 -4.33
N ASN A 695 38.33 -13.09 -3.80
CA ASN A 695 39.18 -12.42 -2.80
C ASN A 695 39.78 -11.11 -3.33
N GLN A 696 40.14 -11.07 -4.61
CA GLN A 696 40.73 -9.88 -5.22
C GLN A 696 39.68 -8.76 -5.35
N ILE A 697 38.45 -9.10 -5.75
CA ILE A 697 37.34 -8.14 -5.88
C ILE A 697 36.89 -7.60 -4.51
N ILE A 698 36.79 -8.47 -3.49
CA ILE A 698 36.48 -8.07 -2.09
C ILE A 698 37.47 -7.00 -1.61
N ILE A 699 38.77 -7.24 -1.81
CA ILE A 699 39.82 -6.29 -1.41
C ILE A 699 39.74 -5.00 -2.22
N GLU A 700 39.54 -5.08 -3.54
CA GLU A 700 39.53 -3.90 -4.42
C GLU A 700 38.30 -3.00 -4.17
N LEU A 701 37.15 -3.58 -3.85
CA LEU A 701 35.91 -2.84 -3.61
C LEU A 701 35.65 -2.50 -2.13
N ASN A 702 36.45 -3.06 -1.22
CA ASN A 702 36.30 -2.87 0.23
C ASN A 702 34.90 -3.21 0.75
N ILE A 703 34.37 -4.34 0.24
CA ILE A 703 33.13 -5.01 0.66
C ILE A 703 33.53 -6.05 1.70
#